data_AF-A0ABC8UZX4-F1
#
_entry.id   AF-A0ABC8UZX4-F1
#
_cell.length_a   1.000
_cell.length_b   1.000
_cell.length_c   1.000
_cell.angle_alpha   90.00
_cell.angle_beta   90.00
_cell.angle_gamma   90.00
#
_symmetry.space_group_name_H-M   'P 1'
#
loop_
_entity.id
_entity.type
_entity.pdbx_description
1 polymer ?
#
loop_
_entity_poly.entity_id
_entity_poly.type
_entity_poly.pdbx_seq_one_letter_code
_entity_poly.pdbx_strand_id
1 'polypeptide(L)'
;MSSQGVELHVQRRHVVMDNGILKVTLSKPGGIVTGIKYSGIDNLLEVINDETNRGYWDIVWSPAGSTGTFERIETTSFKVIMKTEEQVEVLFSRTWDASLEGKLAPLNIDKRFILLRGCSGFYSYAIYEHLKEWPGFNLDETRIAFKLRKDKFHYMAMADNRQRYMPLPDDRLPERGQPLAYPEAVLLVNPVEPEFQGEVDDKYQYSCENKDLKVHGWICMDPPVGFWQITPSDEFRSGGPLKQNLTSHVGPTALAVFLSAHYAGDDLVLKFKQGEPWKKVFGPIFIYLNTIIDGEDPLSLWEDAKDKCATRLTFLTGKQMMTEVQSWPYNFPASEDFQSSLQRGSVSGRLLVRDRYISEDYISKHSAYVGLAPPGDVGSWQRECKVYQFWTRSDEEGYFSINDIRSGDYNLYAWVTGFIGDYRCDVAITITPGCDIDMGDLVYDPPRDGPTLWEIGIPDRSAAEYYVPDPNPKYINKLLVNHPDRFRQYGLWERYAELYPNQDLVYTVGESDYQKDWFFAQVTRKKDDQTYQATTWQIKFKLENVNQTGKYTLRLALASAAQAELQVRINDPNPSSTPLFSSGIIGRDNAIARHGIHGLYWLFNVDIVGHLLVQGGNIVYLTQAQSTSPFQGIMYDYIRLEASLRSLPSKSRDSTKEREGNKHTMLCLFLYEPIRKHYKLSSFKLLAFFIQILLIRNLLLFGYQNRIFLCAEEVTRASCGLKSMSATGVQLHIQDDHVLIGNGVLQITLTNPGGILRGIEYGGIDNLLELHNKDLNGGIEGTSLEVVVENEEQVELSFTRVWDSSVQGKQAPLYIDRRFVMLRGSSGFYSYAIFEHLRGYACIQP
;
A
#
# COMPACT_ATOMS: atom_id res chain seq x y z
N MET A 1 12.03 -35.18 -1.46
CA MET A 1 13.44 -35.24 -1.91
C MET A 1 14.17 -34.08 -1.25
N SER A 2 15.38 -34.26 -0.71
CA SER A 2 16.14 -33.12 -0.18
C SER A 2 16.40 -32.11 -1.31
N SER A 3 16.07 -30.83 -1.11
CA SER A 3 16.37 -29.79 -2.10
C SER A 3 17.88 -29.78 -2.40
N GLN A 4 18.26 -29.66 -3.67
CA GLN A 4 19.67 -29.50 -4.06
C GLN A 4 20.21 -28.20 -3.43
N GLY A 5 21.46 -28.22 -2.96
CA GLY A 5 22.13 -27.00 -2.50
C GLY A 5 22.33 -26.00 -3.65
N VAL A 6 22.53 -24.73 -3.32
CA VAL A 6 22.76 -23.69 -4.32
C VAL A 6 24.13 -23.88 -4.98
N GLU A 7 24.15 -23.98 -6.30
CA GLU A 7 25.32 -24.07 -7.13
C GLU A 7 25.62 -22.74 -7.84
N LEU A 8 26.91 -22.47 -8.03
CA LEU A 8 27.40 -21.29 -8.75
C LEU A 8 28.45 -21.71 -9.78
N HIS A 9 28.14 -21.46 -11.05
CA HIS A 9 29.00 -21.74 -12.19
C HIS A 9 29.52 -20.44 -12.79
N VAL A 10 30.79 -20.11 -12.52
CA VAL A 10 31.43 -18.89 -13.03
C VAL A 10 32.18 -19.21 -14.32
N GLN A 11 31.71 -18.68 -15.44
CA GLN A 11 32.31 -18.85 -16.76
C GLN A 11 33.07 -17.59 -17.20
N ARG A 12 33.59 -17.62 -18.44
CA ARG A 12 34.32 -16.47 -19.01
C ARG A 12 33.42 -15.25 -19.20
N ARG A 13 32.24 -15.45 -19.79
CA ARG A 13 31.30 -14.37 -20.16
C ARG A 13 30.01 -14.36 -19.34
N HIS A 14 29.76 -15.40 -18.55
CA HIS A 14 28.51 -15.56 -17.81
C HIS A 14 28.76 -16.14 -16.41
N VAL A 15 27.77 -15.95 -15.55
CA VAL A 15 27.68 -16.54 -14.21
C VAL A 15 26.29 -17.16 -14.10
N VAL A 16 26.20 -18.43 -13.71
CA VAL A 16 24.92 -19.14 -13.56
C VAL A 16 24.74 -19.51 -12.10
N MET A 17 23.66 -19.02 -11.49
CA MET A 17 23.19 -19.43 -10.17
C MET A 17 22.08 -20.47 -10.35
N ASP A 18 22.14 -21.58 -9.62
CA ASP A 18 21.21 -22.71 -9.75
C ASP A 18 20.88 -23.28 -8.36
N ASN A 19 19.61 -23.44 -8.04
CA ASN A 19 19.17 -24.04 -6.76
C ASN A 19 18.36 -25.33 -6.96
N GLY A 20 18.41 -25.91 -8.16
CA GLY A 20 17.62 -27.08 -8.56
C GLY A 20 16.16 -26.77 -8.92
N ILE A 21 15.65 -25.56 -8.62
CA ILE A 21 14.30 -25.10 -8.98
C ILE A 21 14.36 -24.18 -10.20
N LEU A 22 15.25 -23.18 -10.18
CA LEU A 22 15.49 -22.26 -11.29
C LEU A 22 16.97 -22.06 -11.54
N LYS A 23 17.31 -21.61 -12.75
CA LYS A 23 18.64 -21.11 -13.09
C LYS A 23 18.59 -19.68 -13.56
N VAL A 24 19.44 -18.83 -12.99
CA VAL A 24 19.59 -17.43 -13.38
C VAL A 24 20.97 -17.24 -14.01
N THR A 25 20.99 -16.79 -15.26
CA THR A 25 22.21 -16.51 -16.02
C THR A 25 22.46 -15.00 -16.09
N LEU A 26 23.65 -14.59 -15.66
CA LEU A 26 24.08 -13.20 -15.58
C LEU A 26 25.29 -12.96 -16.49
N SER A 27 25.34 -11.86 -17.24
CA SER A 27 26.51 -11.48 -18.02
C SER A 27 27.68 -11.07 -17.11
N LYS A 28 28.90 -11.39 -17.50
CA LYS A 28 30.12 -11.11 -16.73
C LYS A 28 31.12 -10.29 -17.56
N PRO A 29 31.58 -9.13 -17.08
CA PRO A 29 31.25 -8.50 -15.79
C PRO A 29 30.01 -7.59 -15.81
N GLY A 30 29.20 -7.60 -16.88
CA GLY A 30 28.13 -6.62 -17.09
C GLY A 30 26.95 -6.65 -16.10
N GLY A 31 26.71 -7.80 -15.46
CA GLY A 31 25.64 -7.95 -14.47
C GLY A 31 24.24 -7.76 -15.07
N ILE A 32 24.04 -8.19 -16.32
CA ILE A 32 22.74 -8.22 -16.99
C ILE A 32 22.13 -9.61 -16.82
N VAL A 33 20.83 -9.71 -16.56
CA VAL A 33 20.12 -10.99 -16.55
C VAL A 33 19.83 -11.40 -17.99
N THR A 34 20.61 -12.36 -18.49
CA THR A 34 20.54 -12.81 -19.88
C THR A 34 19.61 -14.00 -20.07
N GLY A 35 19.33 -14.74 -19.00
CA GLY A 35 18.32 -15.79 -19.03
C GLY A 35 17.86 -16.29 -17.66
N ILE A 36 16.62 -16.75 -17.62
CA ILE A 36 15.98 -17.38 -16.46
C ILE A 36 15.35 -18.69 -16.95
N LYS A 37 15.85 -19.83 -16.47
CA LYS A 37 15.30 -21.16 -16.81
C LYS A 37 14.43 -21.66 -15.67
N TYR A 38 13.19 -22.03 -15.97
CA TYR A 38 12.20 -22.47 -14.98
C TYR A 38 11.10 -23.33 -15.60
N SER A 39 10.62 -24.35 -14.87
CA SER A 39 9.48 -25.22 -15.24
C SER A 39 9.44 -25.63 -16.72
N GLY A 40 10.53 -26.21 -17.23
CA GLY A 40 10.63 -26.69 -18.61
C GLY A 40 10.83 -25.61 -19.69
N ILE A 41 10.75 -24.31 -19.34
CA ILE A 41 11.06 -23.21 -20.26
C ILE A 41 12.55 -22.87 -20.15
N ASP A 42 13.28 -23.00 -21.27
CA ASP A 42 14.74 -22.78 -21.31
C ASP A 42 15.17 -21.34 -21.02
N ASN A 43 14.34 -20.36 -21.39
CA ASN A 43 14.52 -18.97 -21.01
C ASN A 43 13.16 -18.26 -20.99
N LEU A 44 12.80 -17.65 -19.86
CA LEU A 44 11.58 -16.84 -19.72
C LEU A 44 11.71 -15.48 -20.40
N LEU A 45 12.94 -14.99 -20.62
CA LEU A 45 13.22 -13.67 -21.18
C LEU A 45 13.20 -13.67 -22.71
N GLU A 46 12.85 -12.54 -23.33
CA GLU A 46 12.74 -12.38 -24.78
C GLU A 46 14.06 -12.68 -25.49
N VAL A 47 14.17 -13.87 -26.08
CA VAL A 47 15.41 -14.39 -26.65
C VAL A 47 15.78 -13.73 -27.97
N ILE A 48 14.83 -13.10 -28.66
CA ILE A 48 15.08 -12.34 -29.88
C ILE A 48 15.83 -11.03 -29.55
N ASN A 49 15.65 -10.48 -28.35
CA ASN A 49 16.40 -9.31 -27.91
C ASN A 49 17.87 -9.68 -27.66
N ASP A 50 18.74 -8.70 -27.92
CA ASP A 50 20.12 -8.70 -27.41
C ASP A 50 20.14 -9.01 -25.92
N GLU A 51 21.16 -9.72 -25.45
CA GLU A 51 21.29 -10.11 -24.04
C GLU A 51 21.20 -8.90 -23.10
N THR A 52 21.68 -7.73 -23.52
CA THR A 52 21.62 -6.46 -22.78
C THR A 52 20.19 -5.94 -22.62
N ASN A 53 19.25 -6.35 -23.47
CA ASN A 53 17.87 -5.86 -23.51
C ASN A 53 16.85 -6.93 -23.08
N ARG A 54 17.21 -7.74 -22.08
CA ARG A 54 16.34 -8.78 -21.49
C ARG A 54 15.93 -8.42 -20.07
N GLY A 55 16.76 -8.70 -19.07
CA GLY A 55 16.59 -8.25 -17.69
C GLY A 55 17.73 -7.34 -17.25
N TYR A 56 17.45 -6.08 -16.94
CA TYR A 56 18.49 -5.09 -16.66
C TYR A 56 18.06 -4.03 -15.66
N TRP A 57 19.06 -3.44 -15.02
CA TRP A 57 18.92 -2.19 -14.28
C TRP A 57 19.16 -1.00 -15.21
N ASP A 58 18.35 0.04 -15.09
CA ASP A 58 18.53 1.30 -15.80
C ASP A 58 18.38 2.52 -14.90
N ILE A 59 18.96 3.61 -15.38
CA ILE A 59 18.80 4.95 -14.84
C ILE A 59 18.47 5.92 -15.98
N VAL A 60 17.72 6.96 -15.67
CA VAL A 60 17.63 8.17 -16.49
C VAL A 60 18.30 9.28 -15.71
N TRP A 61 19.32 9.90 -16.28
CA TRP A 61 20.12 10.91 -15.57
C TRP A 61 20.55 12.03 -16.51
N SER A 62 20.90 13.18 -15.95
CA SER A 62 21.44 14.28 -16.74
C SER A 62 22.47 15.11 -15.98
N PRO A 63 23.43 15.76 -16.66
CA PRO A 63 24.12 16.91 -16.09
C PRO A 63 23.14 17.96 -15.58
N ALA A 64 23.50 18.67 -14.52
CA ALA A 64 22.66 19.71 -13.95
C ALA A 64 22.22 20.73 -15.03
N GLY A 65 20.91 20.96 -15.14
CA GLY A 65 20.32 21.90 -16.11
C GLY A 65 20.09 21.35 -17.52
N SER A 66 20.22 20.03 -17.73
CA SER A 66 20.00 19.39 -19.03
C SER A 66 18.95 18.26 -18.98
N THR A 67 18.56 17.74 -20.14
CA THR A 67 17.54 16.70 -20.28
C THR A 67 18.06 15.31 -19.92
N GLY A 68 17.23 14.51 -19.25
CA GLY A 68 17.49 13.11 -18.92
C GLY A 68 17.91 12.26 -20.11
N THR A 69 18.97 11.48 -19.92
CA THR A 69 19.50 10.48 -20.85
C THR A 69 19.34 9.10 -20.25
N PHE A 70 18.82 8.16 -21.04
CA PHE A 70 18.68 6.76 -20.63
C PHE A 70 20.04 6.06 -20.62
N GLU A 71 20.37 5.41 -19.52
CA GLU A 71 21.55 4.59 -19.36
C GLU A 71 21.14 3.20 -18.84
N ARG A 72 21.48 2.17 -19.60
CA ARG A 72 21.46 0.80 -19.09
C ARG A 72 22.73 0.54 -18.29
N ILE A 73 22.58 0.06 -17.06
CA ILE A 73 23.72 -0.14 -16.17
C ILE A 73 24.46 -1.42 -16.57
N GLU A 74 25.58 -1.23 -17.26
CA GLU A 74 26.60 -2.26 -17.49
C GLU A 74 27.81 -2.01 -16.59
N THR A 75 28.22 -3.05 -15.87
CA THR A 75 29.31 -3.01 -14.89
C THR A 75 30.62 -3.59 -15.42
N THR A 76 31.72 -3.27 -14.75
CA THR A 76 33.08 -3.61 -15.21
C THR A 76 33.78 -4.63 -14.31
N SER A 77 33.22 -4.95 -13.15
CA SER A 77 33.77 -5.88 -12.18
C SER A 77 32.72 -6.89 -11.69
N PHE A 78 33.17 -8.10 -11.33
CA PHE A 78 32.36 -9.18 -10.77
C PHE A 78 33.05 -9.79 -9.56
N LYS A 79 32.28 -10.07 -8.49
CA LYS A 79 32.76 -10.80 -7.30
C LYS A 79 31.68 -11.76 -6.79
N VAL A 80 32.13 -12.85 -6.17
CA VAL A 80 31.27 -13.73 -5.36
C VAL A 80 31.41 -13.27 -3.92
N ILE A 81 30.31 -12.89 -3.28
CA ILE A 81 30.29 -12.34 -1.92
C ILE A 81 29.91 -13.41 -0.90
N MET A 82 28.94 -14.26 -1.24
CA MET A 82 28.50 -15.39 -0.42
C MET A 82 28.36 -16.63 -1.31
N LYS A 83 28.84 -17.78 -0.83
CA LYS A 83 28.61 -19.09 -1.45
C LYS A 83 28.58 -20.18 -0.40
N THR A 84 27.39 -20.67 -0.11
CA THR A 84 27.09 -21.82 0.77
C THR A 84 26.08 -22.72 0.06
N GLU A 85 25.76 -23.88 0.64
CA GLU A 85 24.66 -24.72 0.12
C GLU A 85 23.29 -24.04 0.24
N GLU A 86 23.15 -23.07 1.16
CA GLU A 86 21.90 -22.36 1.42
C GLU A 86 21.74 -21.08 0.59
N GLN A 87 22.85 -20.44 0.21
CA GLN A 87 22.82 -19.12 -0.41
C GLN A 87 24.02 -18.89 -1.35
N VAL A 88 23.72 -18.22 -2.47
CA VAL A 88 24.72 -17.51 -3.27
C VAL A 88 24.37 -16.03 -3.34
N GLU A 89 25.35 -15.16 -3.10
CA GLU A 89 25.29 -13.73 -3.39
C GLU A 89 26.45 -13.34 -4.30
N VAL A 90 26.11 -12.68 -5.42
CA VAL A 90 27.07 -12.16 -6.39
C VAL A 90 26.93 -10.66 -6.56
N LEU A 91 28.07 -10.01 -6.78
CA LEU A 91 28.20 -8.56 -6.92
C LEU A 91 28.76 -8.21 -8.30
N PHE A 92 28.18 -7.17 -8.89
CA PHE A 92 28.57 -6.58 -10.15
C PHE A 92 28.75 -5.07 -9.95
N SER A 93 29.95 -4.54 -10.16
CA SER A 93 30.26 -3.15 -9.81
C SER A 93 30.92 -2.35 -10.91
N ARG A 94 30.68 -1.04 -10.88
CA ARG A 94 31.33 -0.03 -11.71
C ARG A 94 31.67 1.17 -10.84
N THR A 95 32.92 1.62 -10.90
CA THR A 95 33.33 2.89 -10.30
C THR A 95 33.23 4.02 -11.31
N TRP A 96 33.02 5.24 -10.84
CA TRP A 96 33.07 6.43 -11.68
C TRP A 96 34.39 7.20 -11.50
N ASP A 97 34.89 7.79 -12.58
CA ASP A 97 36.01 8.74 -12.57
C ASP A 97 35.82 9.82 -13.64
N ALA A 98 36.66 10.85 -13.62
CA ALA A 98 36.55 12.01 -14.50
C ALA A 98 36.62 11.66 -16.02
N SER A 99 37.15 10.50 -16.42
CA SER A 99 37.17 10.08 -17.83
C SER A 99 35.78 9.67 -18.38
N LEU A 100 34.83 9.44 -17.47
CA LEU A 100 33.44 9.05 -17.73
C LEU A 100 32.47 10.24 -17.68
N GLU A 101 32.96 11.45 -17.40
CA GLU A 101 32.15 12.65 -17.38
C GLU A 101 31.42 12.87 -18.71
N GLY A 102 30.12 13.19 -18.63
CA GLY A 102 29.22 13.34 -19.77
C GLY A 102 28.86 12.03 -20.50
N LYS A 103 29.42 10.88 -20.09
CA LYS A 103 29.13 9.56 -20.69
C LYS A 103 28.27 8.69 -19.79
N LEU A 104 28.53 8.71 -18.49
CA LEU A 104 27.84 7.90 -17.48
C LEU A 104 27.54 8.76 -16.24
N ALA A 105 26.48 8.39 -15.52
CA ALA A 105 26.12 9.08 -14.28
C ALA A 105 27.31 9.06 -13.31
N PRO A 106 27.62 10.17 -12.60
CA PRO A 106 28.62 10.25 -11.54
C PRO A 106 28.32 9.38 -10.32
N LEU A 107 28.22 8.05 -10.50
CA LEU A 107 27.82 7.09 -9.49
C LEU A 107 28.77 5.89 -9.52
N ASN A 108 29.27 5.53 -8.33
CA ASN A 108 29.63 4.16 -8.04
C ASN A 108 28.34 3.35 -8.00
N ILE A 109 28.33 2.23 -8.72
CA ILE A 109 27.19 1.30 -8.77
C ILE A 109 27.66 -0.07 -8.32
N ASP A 110 26.94 -0.65 -7.37
CA ASP A 110 27.06 -2.04 -6.91
C ASP A 110 25.70 -2.73 -7.07
N LYS A 111 25.56 -3.57 -8.10
CA LYS A 111 24.37 -4.41 -8.35
C LYS A 111 24.60 -5.79 -7.78
N ARG A 112 23.59 -6.33 -7.10
CA ARG A 112 23.68 -7.62 -6.44
C ARG A 112 22.50 -8.53 -6.77
N PHE A 113 22.80 -9.82 -6.80
CA PHE A 113 21.82 -10.87 -7.01
C PHE A 113 22.02 -11.97 -5.97
N ILE A 114 20.93 -12.43 -5.39
CA ILE A 114 20.93 -13.48 -4.36
C ILE A 114 20.00 -14.61 -4.78
N LEU A 115 20.49 -15.84 -4.69
CA LEU A 115 19.71 -17.06 -4.87
C LEU A 115 19.79 -17.90 -3.60
N LEU A 116 18.63 -18.32 -3.09
CA LEU A 116 18.49 -19.11 -1.88
C LEU A 116 18.05 -20.55 -2.21
N ARG A 117 18.46 -21.51 -1.37
CA ARG A 117 18.04 -22.90 -1.45
C ARG A 117 16.54 -23.01 -1.24
N GLY A 118 15.87 -23.81 -2.06
CA GLY A 118 14.43 -24.09 -1.90
C GLY A 118 13.49 -22.95 -2.28
N CYS A 119 14.00 -21.76 -2.63
CA CYS A 119 13.18 -20.64 -3.06
C CYS A 119 12.87 -20.71 -4.57
N SER A 120 11.61 -20.50 -4.95
CA SER A 120 11.19 -20.41 -6.35
C SER A 120 11.32 -18.98 -6.89
N GLY A 121 12.52 -18.42 -6.78
CA GLY A 121 12.81 -17.06 -7.20
C GLY A 121 14.20 -16.59 -6.81
N PHE A 122 14.52 -15.35 -7.14
CA PHE A 122 15.80 -14.72 -6.77
C PHE A 122 15.61 -13.25 -6.41
N TYR A 123 16.54 -12.71 -5.62
CA TYR A 123 16.50 -11.33 -5.17
C TYR A 123 17.48 -10.48 -5.96
N SER A 124 17.15 -9.20 -6.12
CA SER A 124 18.09 -8.19 -6.63
C SER A 124 17.98 -6.88 -5.87
N TYR A 125 19.12 -6.25 -5.64
CA TYR A 125 19.23 -4.93 -5.03
C TYR A 125 20.46 -4.21 -5.58
N ALA A 126 20.51 -2.89 -5.41
CA ALA A 126 21.66 -2.10 -5.82
C ALA A 126 21.99 -1.03 -4.79
N ILE A 127 23.27 -0.66 -4.73
CA ILE A 127 23.81 0.41 -3.90
C ILE A 127 24.41 1.44 -4.84
N TYR A 128 23.91 2.67 -4.75
CA TYR A 128 24.45 3.80 -5.49
C TYR A 128 25.18 4.71 -4.53
N GLU A 129 26.35 5.19 -4.93
CA GLU A 129 27.17 6.11 -4.14
C GLU A 129 27.71 7.23 -5.03
N HIS A 130 27.49 8.47 -4.62
CA HIS A 130 28.06 9.69 -5.18
C HIS A 130 29.08 10.26 -4.19
N LEU A 131 30.32 10.47 -4.64
CA LEU A 131 31.41 10.96 -3.80
C LEU A 131 31.49 12.49 -3.77
N LYS A 132 32.13 13.03 -2.73
CA LYS A 132 32.24 14.48 -2.46
C LYS A 132 33.06 15.23 -3.51
N GLU A 133 33.88 14.54 -4.29
CA GLU A 133 34.75 15.14 -5.29
C GLU A 133 34.08 15.25 -6.67
N TRP A 134 32.86 14.71 -6.82
CA TRP A 134 32.23 14.51 -8.12
C TRP A 134 31.26 15.63 -8.53
N PRO A 135 31.04 15.79 -9.85
CA PRO A 135 30.15 16.82 -10.37
C PRO A 135 28.69 16.55 -10.01
N GLY A 136 27.93 17.62 -9.80
CA GLY A 136 26.50 17.51 -9.58
C GLY A 136 25.78 16.98 -10.82
N PHE A 137 24.71 16.21 -10.60
CA PHE A 137 23.89 15.63 -11.65
C PHE A 137 22.45 15.43 -11.15
N ASN A 138 21.55 15.12 -12.09
CA ASN A 138 20.16 14.78 -11.83
C ASN A 138 19.92 13.30 -12.11
N LEU A 139 19.16 12.63 -11.24
CA LEU A 139 18.67 11.27 -11.42
C LEU A 139 17.14 11.30 -11.49
N ASP A 140 16.61 11.14 -12.70
CA ASP A 140 15.18 11.29 -13.01
C ASP A 140 14.41 9.98 -12.79
N GLU A 141 15.07 8.84 -13.01
CA GLU A 141 14.48 7.51 -12.89
C GLU A 141 15.56 6.47 -12.52
N THR A 142 15.18 5.48 -11.71
CA THR A 142 15.94 4.23 -11.61
C THR A 142 15.01 3.03 -11.37
N ARG A 143 15.26 1.93 -12.07
CA ARG A 143 14.41 0.74 -12.03
C ARG A 143 15.14 -0.53 -12.48
N ILE A 144 14.46 -1.66 -12.29
CA ILE A 144 14.75 -2.91 -13.01
C ILE A 144 13.66 -3.14 -14.06
N ALA A 145 14.03 -3.61 -15.24
CA ALA A 145 13.10 -4.04 -16.28
C ALA A 145 13.37 -5.49 -16.67
N PHE A 146 12.32 -6.30 -16.74
CA PHE A 146 12.34 -7.65 -17.32
C PHE A 146 11.45 -7.69 -18.55
N LYS A 147 12.03 -8.04 -19.70
CA LYS A 147 11.32 -8.27 -20.96
C LYS A 147 11.15 -9.77 -21.15
N LEU A 148 9.94 -10.26 -20.92
CA LEU A 148 9.61 -11.67 -21.05
C LEU A 148 9.30 -12.01 -22.51
N ARG A 149 9.32 -13.30 -22.82
CA ARG A 149 9.00 -13.82 -24.16
C ARG A 149 7.59 -13.47 -24.58
N LYS A 150 7.48 -12.71 -25.68
CA LYS A 150 6.18 -12.32 -26.24
C LYS A 150 5.37 -13.50 -26.77
N ASP A 151 6.03 -14.60 -27.12
CA ASP A 151 5.38 -15.83 -27.61
C ASP A 151 4.88 -16.75 -26.49
N LYS A 152 5.10 -16.38 -25.22
CA LYS A 152 4.76 -17.19 -24.05
C LYS A 152 3.86 -16.45 -23.07
N PHE A 153 4.20 -15.21 -22.72
CA PHE A 153 3.54 -14.45 -21.66
C PHE A 153 2.49 -13.49 -22.23
N HIS A 154 1.22 -13.92 -22.27
CA HIS A 154 0.16 -13.15 -22.93
C HIS A 154 -0.81 -12.50 -21.95
N TYR A 155 -0.81 -12.94 -20.68
CA TYR A 155 -1.76 -12.49 -19.67
C TYR A 155 -1.04 -11.72 -18.57
N MET A 156 -1.48 -10.49 -18.31
CA MET A 156 -0.91 -9.62 -17.29
C MET A 156 -1.85 -9.54 -16.09
N ALA A 157 -1.29 -9.57 -14.89
CA ALA A 157 -2.02 -9.29 -13.65
C ALA A 157 -1.25 -8.31 -12.76
N MET A 158 -1.95 -7.29 -12.26
CA MET A 158 -1.41 -6.28 -11.34
C MET A 158 -2.36 -5.95 -10.18
N ALA A 159 -3.65 -6.23 -10.34
CA ALA A 159 -4.66 -6.16 -9.30
C ALA A 159 -5.84 -7.10 -9.67
N ASP A 160 -6.66 -7.48 -8.69
CA ASP A 160 -7.79 -8.38 -8.89
C ASP A 160 -8.77 -7.89 -9.97
N ASN A 161 -8.93 -6.58 -10.05
CA ASN A 161 -9.78 -5.92 -11.05
C ASN A 161 -9.01 -5.45 -12.29
N ARG A 162 -7.67 -5.51 -12.30
CA ARG A 162 -6.81 -5.09 -13.42
C ARG A 162 -5.88 -6.23 -13.84
N GLN A 163 -6.46 -7.15 -14.59
CA GLN A 163 -5.79 -8.28 -15.22
C GLN A 163 -6.48 -8.64 -16.54
N ARG A 164 -5.71 -9.01 -17.57
CA ARG A 164 -6.23 -9.34 -18.91
C ARG A 164 -5.19 -10.03 -19.79
N TYR A 165 -5.66 -10.64 -20.87
CA TYR A 165 -4.84 -10.81 -22.07
C TYR A 165 -4.44 -9.45 -22.63
N MET A 166 -3.17 -9.32 -22.98
CA MET A 166 -2.58 -8.08 -23.47
C MET A 166 -2.29 -8.19 -24.97
N PRO A 167 -2.38 -7.07 -25.71
CA PRO A 167 -1.94 -7.05 -27.09
C PRO A 167 -0.43 -7.32 -27.19
N LEU A 168 0.00 -7.80 -28.35
CA LEU A 168 1.40 -8.06 -28.64
C LEU A 168 2.14 -6.73 -28.89
N PRO A 169 3.46 -6.67 -28.63
CA PRO A 169 4.25 -5.50 -29.03
C PRO A 169 4.18 -5.23 -30.54
N ASP A 170 3.98 -6.25 -31.37
CA ASP A 170 3.82 -6.13 -32.82
C ASP A 170 2.55 -5.36 -33.20
N ASP A 171 1.49 -5.44 -32.38
CA ASP A 171 0.22 -4.73 -32.63
C ASP A 171 0.38 -3.21 -32.60
N ARG A 172 1.44 -2.74 -31.95
CA ARG A 172 1.80 -1.33 -31.84
C ARG A 172 2.68 -0.82 -32.99
N LEU A 173 3.13 -1.69 -33.90
CA LEU A 173 3.99 -1.29 -35.03
C LEU A 173 3.25 -0.33 -35.98
N PRO A 174 3.93 0.60 -36.67
CA PRO A 174 3.28 1.63 -37.49
C PRO A 174 2.30 1.12 -38.56
N GLU A 175 2.50 -0.10 -39.06
CA GLU A 175 1.62 -0.74 -40.04
C GLU A 175 0.36 -1.40 -39.43
N ARG A 176 0.30 -1.49 -38.09
CA ARG A 176 -0.80 -2.13 -37.32
C ARG A 176 -1.44 -1.19 -36.31
N GLY A 177 -0.69 -0.24 -35.79
CA GLY A 177 -1.09 0.71 -34.77
C GLY A 177 -0.84 2.15 -35.21
N GLN A 178 -1.61 3.07 -34.62
CA GLN A 178 -1.49 4.50 -34.85
C GLN A 178 -1.15 5.20 -33.53
N PRO A 179 0.06 5.78 -33.39
CA PRO A 179 0.39 6.67 -32.28
C PRO A 179 -0.61 7.83 -32.20
N LEU A 180 -1.01 8.18 -30.99
CA LEU A 180 -1.98 9.25 -30.72
C LEU A 180 -1.26 10.53 -30.27
N ALA A 181 -1.75 11.23 -29.24
CA ALA A 181 -1.19 12.53 -28.85
C ALA A 181 0.26 12.47 -28.33
N TYR A 182 0.73 11.28 -27.93
CA TYR A 182 2.09 11.00 -27.47
C TYR A 182 2.42 9.52 -27.76
N PRO A 183 3.72 9.15 -27.89
CA PRO A 183 4.12 7.85 -28.44
C PRO A 183 3.74 6.65 -27.58
N GLU A 184 3.49 6.84 -26.28
CA GLU A 184 3.03 5.77 -25.40
C GLU A 184 1.60 5.31 -25.71
N ALA A 185 0.72 6.20 -26.16
CA ALA A 185 -0.66 5.87 -26.49
C ALA A 185 -0.80 5.48 -27.96
N VAL A 186 -1.21 4.24 -28.22
CA VAL A 186 -1.34 3.70 -29.57
C VAL A 186 -2.72 3.09 -29.76
N LEU A 187 -3.44 3.55 -30.79
CA LEU A 187 -4.67 2.92 -31.26
C LEU A 187 -4.32 1.68 -32.09
N LEU A 188 -4.89 0.53 -31.74
CA LEU A 188 -4.68 -0.73 -32.44
C LEU A 188 -5.64 -0.84 -33.63
N VAL A 189 -5.15 -0.61 -34.84
CA VAL A 189 -5.96 -0.50 -36.06
C VAL A 189 -6.15 -1.85 -36.75
N ASN A 190 -5.06 -2.61 -36.87
CA ASN A 190 -5.01 -3.94 -37.49
C ASN A 190 -4.06 -4.86 -36.70
N PRO A 191 -4.38 -5.14 -35.42
CA PRO A 191 -3.54 -6.01 -34.59
C PRO A 191 -3.49 -7.44 -35.14
N VAL A 192 -2.43 -8.16 -34.79
CA VAL A 192 -2.29 -9.60 -34.96
C VAL A 192 -3.40 -10.32 -34.19
N GLU A 193 -3.67 -9.88 -32.96
CA GLU A 193 -4.75 -10.39 -32.10
C GLU A 193 -6.04 -9.57 -32.33
N PRO A 194 -7.03 -10.08 -33.10
CA PRO A 194 -8.14 -9.28 -33.57
C PRO A 194 -9.08 -8.77 -32.47
N GLU A 195 -9.10 -9.40 -31.29
CA GLU A 195 -9.94 -8.96 -30.17
C GLU A 195 -9.56 -7.57 -29.65
N PHE A 196 -8.32 -7.13 -29.85
CA PHE A 196 -7.85 -5.81 -29.42
C PHE A 196 -8.05 -4.71 -30.47
N GLN A 197 -8.62 -5.06 -31.64
CA GLN A 197 -8.88 -4.07 -32.67
C GLN A 197 -9.79 -2.95 -32.16
N GLY A 198 -9.39 -1.70 -32.43
CA GLY A 198 -10.07 -0.50 -31.99
C GLY A 198 -9.79 -0.10 -30.54
N GLU A 199 -8.95 -0.85 -29.81
CA GLU A 199 -8.52 -0.44 -28.47
C GLU A 199 -7.33 0.52 -28.50
N VAL A 200 -7.20 1.35 -27.46
CA VAL A 200 -5.98 2.11 -27.18
C VAL A 200 -5.19 1.41 -26.10
N ASP A 201 -3.91 1.15 -26.40
CA ASP A 201 -2.94 0.67 -25.42
C ASP A 201 -1.99 1.79 -25.02
N ASP A 202 -1.85 1.98 -23.70
CA ASP A 202 -0.93 2.92 -23.10
C ASP A 202 -0.45 2.37 -21.75
N LYS A 203 0.87 2.31 -21.56
CA LYS A 203 1.50 1.78 -20.34
C LYS A 203 1.01 2.48 -19.06
N TYR A 204 0.62 3.75 -19.11
CA TYR A 204 0.16 4.50 -17.93
C TYR A 204 -1.23 4.06 -17.43
N GLN A 205 -1.99 3.32 -18.24
CA GLN A 205 -3.24 2.68 -17.81
C GLN A 205 -2.99 1.58 -16.76
N TYR A 206 -1.75 1.10 -16.67
CA TYR A 206 -1.29 0.06 -15.76
C TYR A 206 -0.38 0.61 -14.64
N SER A 207 -0.46 1.92 -14.34
CA SER A 207 0.23 2.48 -13.16
C SER A 207 -0.46 2.12 -11.85
N CYS A 208 0.30 2.08 -10.76
CA CYS A 208 -0.19 1.81 -9.41
C CYS A 208 0.47 2.73 -8.37
N GLU A 209 -0.24 3.05 -7.30
CA GLU A 209 0.30 3.81 -6.17
C GLU A 209 1.25 2.94 -5.34
N ASN A 210 2.31 3.52 -4.76
CA ASN A 210 3.29 2.80 -3.95
C ASN A 210 2.66 1.95 -2.85
N LYS A 211 1.64 2.48 -2.15
CA LYS A 211 0.93 1.75 -1.07
C LYS A 211 0.33 0.42 -1.54
N ASP A 212 -0.06 0.32 -2.81
CA ASP A 212 -0.69 -0.86 -3.41
C ASP A 212 0.26 -1.66 -4.31
N LEU A 213 1.42 -1.09 -4.68
CA LEU A 213 2.38 -1.67 -5.61
C LEU A 213 3.31 -2.67 -4.90
N LYS A 214 2.73 -3.82 -4.49
CA LYS A 214 3.44 -4.91 -3.81
C LYS A 214 3.79 -6.07 -4.72
N VAL A 215 2.89 -6.44 -5.64
CA VAL A 215 3.09 -7.54 -6.59
C VAL A 215 2.38 -7.28 -7.91
N HIS A 216 3.04 -7.60 -9.02
CA HIS A 216 2.47 -7.62 -10.37
C HIS A 216 3.33 -8.48 -11.28
N GLY A 217 2.79 -8.88 -12.43
CA GLY A 217 3.49 -9.82 -13.29
C GLY A 217 2.72 -10.29 -14.50
N TRP A 218 3.15 -11.44 -15.00
CA TRP A 218 2.67 -12.06 -16.22
C TRP A 218 2.48 -13.57 -16.04
N ILE A 219 1.53 -14.12 -16.78
CA ILE A 219 1.23 -15.54 -16.85
C ILE A 219 1.50 -16.03 -18.27
N CYS A 220 2.31 -17.07 -18.38
CA CYS A 220 2.38 -17.96 -19.52
C CYS A 220 1.33 -19.06 -19.34
N MET A 221 0.51 -19.29 -20.36
CA MET A 221 -0.55 -20.31 -20.28
C MET A 221 -0.05 -21.71 -20.63
N ASP A 222 1.04 -21.82 -21.40
CA ASP A 222 1.59 -23.11 -21.86
C ASP A 222 3.14 -23.12 -22.01
N PRO A 223 3.87 -23.80 -21.11
CA PRO A 223 3.36 -24.41 -19.88
C PRO A 223 2.92 -23.33 -18.88
N PRO A 224 1.95 -23.61 -17.97
CA PRO A 224 1.51 -22.65 -16.95
C PRO A 224 2.65 -22.17 -16.05
N VAL A 225 3.08 -20.93 -16.23
CA VAL A 225 4.17 -20.30 -15.47
C VAL A 225 3.82 -18.85 -15.16
N GLY A 226 3.92 -18.47 -13.89
CA GLY A 226 3.82 -17.08 -13.45
C GLY A 226 5.20 -16.47 -13.27
N PHE A 227 5.34 -15.20 -13.67
CA PHE A 227 6.50 -14.35 -13.41
C PHE A 227 6.04 -13.12 -12.66
N TRP A 228 6.51 -12.95 -11.42
CA TRP A 228 6.03 -11.92 -10.51
C TRP A 228 7.19 -11.09 -9.97
N GLN A 229 7.02 -9.78 -9.98
CA GLN A 229 7.86 -8.88 -9.22
C GLN A 229 7.19 -8.57 -7.89
N ILE A 230 7.87 -8.88 -6.79
CA ILE A 230 7.43 -8.59 -5.43
C ILE A 230 8.33 -7.52 -4.82
N THR A 231 7.72 -6.46 -4.30
CA THR A 231 8.39 -5.40 -3.53
C THR A 231 7.86 -5.40 -2.10
N PRO A 232 8.60 -5.98 -1.14
CA PRO A 232 8.12 -6.16 0.23
C PRO A 232 8.05 -4.84 1.02
N SER A 233 9.01 -3.94 0.79
CA SER A 233 9.12 -2.66 1.48
C SER A 233 9.19 -1.50 0.49
N ASP A 234 8.66 -0.36 0.92
CA ASP A 234 8.73 0.89 0.17
C ASP A 234 9.84 1.82 0.66
N GLU A 235 10.69 1.39 1.61
CA GLU A 235 11.61 2.29 2.32
C GLU A 235 12.55 3.08 1.40
N PHE A 236 12.88 2.49 0.25
CA PHE A 236 13.77 3.05 -0.74
C PHE A 236 13.03 3.81 -1.86
N ARG A 237 11.70 3.72 -1.95
CA ARG A 237 10.91 4.41 -2.98
C ARG A 237 10.81 5.91 -2.71
N SER A 238 10.52 6.68 -3.75
CA SER A 238 10.26 8.12 -3.67
C SER A 238 8.77 8.45 -3.56
N GLY A 239 8.45 9.63 -3.00
CA GLY A 239 7.15 10.30 -3.13
C GLY A 239 6.02 9.83 -2.21
N GLY A 240 6.31 9.02 -1.19
CA GLY A 240 5.30 8.58 -0.22
C GLY A 240 4.28 7.59 -0.78
N PRO A 241 3.18 7.36 -0.04
CA PRO A 241 2.24 6.27 -0.31
C PRO A 241 1.43 6.44 -1.60
N LEU A 242 1.10 7.68 -1.97
CA LEU A 242 0.27 8.00 -3.15
C LEU A 242 1.08 8.17 -4.44
N LYS A 243 2.41 8.11 -4.39
CA LYS A 243 3.21 8.21 -5.61
C LYS A 243 2.90 7.05 -6.55
N GLN A 244 2.46 7.37 -7.76
CA GLN A 244 2.19 6.39 -8.81
C GLN A 244 3.44 6.01 -9.59
N ASN A 245 3.58 4.72 -9.88
CA ASN A 245 4.67 4.16 -10.67
C ASN A 245 4.15 3.15 -11.70
N LEU A 246 4.92 2.97 -12.78
CA LEU A 246 4.64 1.95 -13.80
C LEU A 246 4.84 0.55 -13.22
N THR A 247 4.10 -0.42 -13.76
CA THR A 247 4.11 -1.82 -13.32
C THR A 247 4.47 -2.76 -14.48
N SER A 248 3.56 -3.65 -14.88
CA SER A 248 3.64 -4.46 -16.08
C SER A 248 2.91 -3.78 -17.26
N HIS A 249 3.38 -4.00 -18.49
CA HIS A 249 2.73 -3.48 -19.71
C HIS A 249 3.16 -4.24 -20.99
N VAL A 250 2.52 -3.95 -22.13
CA VAL A 250 2.76 -4.58 -23.45
C VAL A 250 4.24 -4.71 -23.80
N GLY A 251 4.58 -5.80 -24.52
CA GLY A 251 5.95 -6.26 -24.76
C GLY A 251 6.45 -7.16 -23.64
N PRO A 252 5.56 -8.07 -23.18
CA PRO A 252 5.42 -8.55 -21.79
C PRO A 252 6.53 -8.09 -20.85
N THR A 253 6.41 -6.83 -20.43
CA THR A 253 7.42 -6.15 -19.61
C THR A 253 6.94 -6.07 -18.17
N ALA A 254 7.84 -6.31 -17.21
CA ALA A 254 7.62 -6.08 -15.79
C ALA A 254 8.68 -5.10 -15.24
N LEU A 255 8.23 -4.02 -14.59
CA LEU A 255 9.09 -2.93 -14.10
C LEU A 255 9.08 -2.77 -12.58
N ALA A 256 10.28 -2.82 -11.99
CA ALA A 256 10.50 -2.49 -10.59
C ALA A 256 11.01 -1.06 -10.47
N VAL A 257 10.10 -0.10 -10.38
CA VAL A 257 10.44 1.33 -10.30
C VAL A 257 10.73 1.73 -8.86
N PHE A 258 11.93 2.26 -8.62
CA PHE A 258 12.34 2.76 -7.30
C PHE A 258 12.18 4.27 -7.17
N LEU A 259 12.53 4.99 -8.24
CA LEU A 259 12.48 6.44 -8.36
C LEU A 259 11.98 6.79 -9.76
N SER A 260 11.09 7.77 -9.86
CA SER A 260 10.69 8.32 -11.16
C SER A 260 10.00 9.67 -11.00
N ALA A 261 10.30 10.60 -11.92
CA ALA A 261 9.57 11.86 -12.10
C ALA A 261 8.11 11.67 -12.60
N HIS A 262 7.66 10.45 -12.89
CA HIS A 262 6.28 10.19 -13.29
C HIS A 262 5.27 10.63 -12.22
N TYR A 263 4.19 11.35 -12.58
CA TYR A 263 3.16 11.86 -11.66
C TYR A 263 3.64 12.87 -10.61
N ALA A 264 4.83 13.46 -10.79
CA ALA A 264 5.32 14.54 -9.92
C ALA A 264 6.18 15.59 -10.65
N GLY A 265 6.82 15.20 -11.76
CA GLY A 265 7.71 16.09 -12.51
C GLY A 265 9.03 16.33 -11.79
N ASP A 266 9.56 17.54 -11.99
CA ASP A 266 10.87 17.98 -11.51
C ASP A 266 11.02 18.00 -9.97
N ASP A 267 9.90 17.93 -9.24
CA ASP A 267 9.84 17.86 -7.78
C ASP A 267 10.29 16.50 -7.21
N LEU A 268 10.27 15.42 -7.99
CA LEU A 268 10.78 14.10 -7.61
C LEU A 268 11.99 13.66 -8.43
N VAL A 269 12.70 14.60 -9.05
CA VAL A 269 14.02 14.37 -9.63
C VAL A 269 15.08 14.49 -8.53
N LEU A 270 15.96 13.49 -8.41
CA LEU A 270 17.07 13.53 -7.46
C LEU A 270 18.14 14.48 -7.97
N LYS A 271 18.33 15.62 -7.30
CA LYS A 271 19.30 16.64 -7.70
C LYS A 271 20.48 16.66 -6.75
N PHE A 272 21.68 16.39 -7.27
CA PHE A 272 22.93 16.46 -6.52
C PHE A 272 23.68 17.73 -6.88
N LYS A 273 24.10 18.47 -5.86
CA LYS A 273 25.06 19.57 -6.06
C LYS A 273 26.45 18.99 -6.24
N GLN A 274 27.33 19.78 -6.86
CA GLN A 274 28.76 19.44 -6.90
C GLN A 274 29.27 19.22 -5.47
N GLY A 275 29.89 18.07 -5.27
CA GLY A 275 30.42 17.63 -4.00
C GLY A 275 29.43 17.34 -2.88
N GLU A 276 28.18 17.03 -3.22
CA GLU A 276 27.19 16.50 -2.28
C GLU A 276 27.35 14.96 -2.15
N PRO A 277 27.97 14.42 -1.09
CA PRO A 277 28.09 12.98 -0.94
C PRO A 277 26.73 12.34 -0.69
N TRP A 278 26.49 11.18 -1.28
CA TRP A 278 25.23 10.46 -1.11
C TRP A 278 25.42 8.96 -1.31
N LYS A 279 24.69 8.16 -0.54
CA LYS A 279 24.67 6.71 -0.68
C LYS A 279 23.29 6.16 -0.33
N LYS A 280 22.76 5.27 -1.17
CA LYS A 280 21.44 4.66 -0.95
C LYS A 280 21.39 3.24 -1.48
N VAL A 281 20.65 2.39 -0.75
CA VAL A 281 20.29 1.02 -1.15
C VAL A 281 18.88 1.01 -1.74
N PHE A 282 18.73 0.37 -2.91
CA PHE A 282 17.46 0.12 -3.58
C PHE A 282 17.15 -1.38 -3.57
N GLY A 283 16.00 -1.77 -3.02
CA GLY A 283 15.66 -3.18 -2.78
C GLY A 283 16.20 -3.70 -1.43
N PRO A 284 16.27 -5.04 -1.24
CA PRO A 284 15.97 -6.07 -2.23
C PRO A 284 14.51 -6.17 -2.67
N ILE A 285 14.33 -6.46 -3.95
CA ILE A 285 13.06 -6.95 -4.50
C ILE A 285 13.19 -8.44 -4.81
N PHE A 286 12.07 -9.15 -4.87
CA PHE A 286 12.03 -10.57 -5.16
C PHE A 286 11.36 -10.84 -6.51
N ILE A 287 12.02 -11.62 -7.35
CA ILE A 287 11.47 -12.12 -8.60
C ILE A 287 10.99 -13.55 -8.34
N TYR A 288 9.68 -13.69 -8.20
CA TYR A 288 9.01 -14.95 -7.87
C TYR A 288 8.49 -15.64 -9.12
N LEU A 289 8.69 -16.95 -9.17
CA LEU A 289 8.21 -17.82 -10.23
C LEU A 289 7.37 -18.92 -9.62
N ASN A 290 6.21 -19.19 -10.20
CA ASN A 290 5.37 -20.32 -9.80
C ASN A 290 4.84 -21.05 -11.02
N THR A 291 4.39 -22.28 -10.79
CA THR A 291 3.80 -23.17 -11.78
C THR A 291 2.69 -23.96 -11.08
N ILE A 292 1.76 -24.52 -11.84
CA ILE A 292 0.64 -25.31 -11.33
C ILE A 292 0.70 -26.73 -11.85
N ILE A 293 -0.07 -27.63 -11.24
CA ILE A 293 -0.18 -29.02 -11.69
C ILE A 293 -1.03 -29.05 -12.98
N ASP A 294 -0.70 -29.98 -13.89
CA ASP A 294 -1.46 -30.17 -15.12
C ASP A 294 -2.98 -30.30 -14.86
N GLY A 295 -3.76 -29.43 -15.50
CA GLY A 295 -5.22 -29.40 -15.41
C GLY A 295 -5.82 -28.36 -14.47
N GLU A 296 -5.01 -27.66 -13.67
CA GLU A 296 -5.45 -26.49 -12.89
C GLU A 296 -5.58 -25.24 -13.79
N ASP A 297 -6.35 -24.25 -13.34
CA ASP A 297 -6.51 -22.98 -14.05
C ASP A 297 -5.23 -22.13 -13.91
N PRO A 298 -4.52 -21.77 -15.00
CA PRO A 298 -3.34 -20.91 -14.94
C PRO A 298 -3.57 -19.58 -14.23
N LEU A 299 -4.80 -19.06 -14.19
CA LEU A 299 -5.10 -17.82 -13.47
C LEU A 299 -4.91 -17.94 -11.96
N SER A 300 -4.94 -19.15 -11.39
CA SER A 300 -4.64 -19.40 -9.98
C SER A 300 -3.18 -19.06 -9.59
N LEU A 301 -2.26 -18.96 -10.57
CA LEU A 301 -0.89 -18.50 -10.35
C LEU A 301 -0.84 -17.09 -9.75
N TRP A 302 -1.84 -16.25 -10.06
CA TRP A 302 -1.98 -14.93 -9.46
C TRP A 302 -2.32 -15.03 -7.97
N GLU A 303 -3.25 -15.90 -7.57
CA GLU A 303 -3.66 -16.11 -6.16
C GLU A 303 -2.55 -16.68 -5.27
N ASP A 304 -1.60 -17.41 -5.85
CA ASP A 304 -0.40 -17.86 -5.12
C ASP A 304 0.62 -16.71 -4.94
N ALA A 305 0.75 -15.84 -5.95
CA ALA A 305 1.67 -14.71 -5.93
C ALA A 305 1.20 -13.56 -5.03
N LYS A 306 -0.08 -13.17 -5.13
CA LYS A 306 -0.73 -12.17 -4.28
C LYS A 306 -1.50 -12.87 -3.18
N ASP A 307 -1.54 -12.29 -2.00
CA ASP A 307 -2.78 -12.39 -1.25
C ASP A 307 -2.94 -11.21 -0.31
N LYS A 308 -4.19 -10.77 -0.20
CA LYS A 308 -4.64 -9.58 0.52
C LYS A 308 -5.48 -9.91 1.77
N CYS A 309 -5.47 -11.14 2.28
CA CYS A 309 -6.28 -11.51 3.44
C CYS A 309 -5.45 -12.01 4.62
N ALA A 310 -5.26 -11.11 5.59
CA ALA A 310 -5.17 -11.41 7.01
C ALA A 310 -6.54 -11.86 7.56
N THR A 311 -7.19 -12.84 6.94
CA THR A 311 -8.24 -13.63 7.59
C THR A 311 -7.64 -14.97 7.97
N ARG A 312 -7.43 -15.15 9.28
CA ARG A 312 -6.85 -16.32 9.92
C ARG A 312 -7.64 -17.59 9.58
N LEU A 313 -7.21 -18.35 8.56
CA LEU A 313 -7.38 -19.81 8.46
C LEU A 313 -6.67 -20.35 7.20
N THR A 314 -5.37 -20.11 7.07
CA THR A 314 -4.50 -20.93 6.20
C THR A 314 -3.04 -20.74 6.61
N PHE A 315 -2.63 -21.43 7.68
CA PHE A 315 -1.22 -21.45 8.11
C PHE A 315 -0.38 -22.54 7.41
N LEU A 316 -0.90 -23.20 6.37
CA LEU A 316 -0.20 -24.33 5.72
C LEU A 316 -0.10 -24.29 4.18
N THR A 317 -0.49 -23.20 3.51
CA THR A 317 -0.20 -22.98 2.07
C THR A 317 0.12 -21.50 1.86
N GLY A 318 1.42 -21.16 1.80
CA GLY A 318 1.90 -19.76 1.82
C GLY A 318 1.54 -18.96 0.57
N LYS A 319 1.32 -17.65 0.75
CA LYS A 319 1.02 -16.64 -0.28
C LYS A 319 2.24 -15.72 -0.42
N GLN A 320 2.98 -15.79 -1.53
CA GLN A 320 4.40 -15.39 -1.55
C GLN A 320 4.66 -13.92 -1.19
N MET A 321 3.89 -12.98 -1.74
CA MET A 321 4.09 -11.54 -1.44
C MET A 321 4.01 -11.24 0.06
N MET A 322 3.08 -11.88 0.79
CA MET A 322 2.94 -11.69 2.23
C MET A 322 4.11 -12.30 3.01
N THR A 323 4.61 -13.45 2.56
CA THR A 323 5.84 -14.05 3.13
C THR A 323 7.02 -13.08 3.01
N GLU A 324 7.19 -12.43 1.85
CA GLU A 324 8.26 -11.46 1.65
C GLU A 324 8.07 -10.20 2.52
N VAL A 325 6.84 -9.69 2.65
CA VAL A 325 6.53 -8.55 3.54
C VAL A 325 6.82 -8.90 5.00
N GLN A 326 6.44 -10.09 5.47
CA GLN A 326 6.66 -10.54 6.84
C GLN A 326 8.13 -10.89 7.13
N SER A 327 8.88 -11.28 6.11
CA SER A 327 10.32 -11.59 6.23
C SER A 327 11.19 -10.34 6.12
N TRP A 328 10.61 -9.18 5.77
CA TRP A 328 11.34 -7.92 5.74
C TRP A 328 11.60 -7.40 7.16
N PRO A 329 12.79 -6.86 7.44
CA PRO A 329 13.98 -6.81 6.61
C PRO A 329 14.75 -8.14 6.63
N TYR A 330 15.26 -8.54 5.47
CA TYR A 330 15.96 -9.81 5.33
C TYR A 330 17.25 -9.89 6.17
N ASN A 331 17.61 -11.09 6.61
CA ASN A 331 18.86 -11.35 7.35
C ASN A 331 20.00 -11.88 6.47
N PHE A 332 19.72 -12.26 5.23
CA PHE A 332 20.67 -12.89 4.33
C PHE A 332 21.52 -11.94 3.46
N PRO A 333 21.14 -10.67 3.15
CA PRO A 333 22.01 -9.80 2.36
C PRO A 333 23.33 -9.53 3.07
N ALA A 334 24.46 -9.76 2.38
CA ALA A 334 25.79 -9.66 2.98
C ALA A 334 26.35 -8.22 3.03
N SER A 335 25.66 -7.23 2.44
CA SER A 335 26.13 -5.84 2.46
C SER A 335 25.93 -5.17 3.82
N GLU A 336 26.97 -4.53 4.36
CA GLU A 336 26.87 -3.68 5.54
C GLU A 336 26.02 -2.42 5.31
N ASP A 337 25.85 -2.00 4.05
CA ASP A 337 24.96 -0.88 3.70
C ASP A 337 23.47 -1.24 3.88
N PHE A 338 23.14 -2.53 3.89
CA PHE A 338 21.80 -3.02 4.18
C PHE A 338 21.68 -3.28 5.68
N GLN A 339 20.83 -2.51 6.37
CA GLN A 339 20.59 -2.71 7.81
C GLN A 339 19.68 -3.91 8.03
N SER A 340 20.15 -4.86 8.84
CA SER A 340 19.34 -5.97 9.37
C SER A 340 18.28 -5.48 10.38
N SER A 341 17.33 -6.34 10.75
CA SER A 341 16.28 -5.99 11.74
C SER A 341 16.86 -5.52 13.08
N LEU A 342 17.95 -6.13 13.55
CA LEU A 342 18.63 -5.74 14.81
C LEU A 342 19.27 -4.34 14.76
N GLN A 343 19.46 -3.77 13.58
CA GLN A 343 20.06 -2.44 13.38
C GLN A 343 19.00 -1.35 13.16
N ARG A 344 17.72 -1.71 13.30
CA ARG A 344 16.56 -0.86 13.05
C ARG A 344 15.78 -0.63 14.34
N GLY A 345 14.84 0.32 14.32
CA GLY A 345 13.97 0.62 15.44
C GLY A 345 12.49 0.68 15.06
N SER A 346 11.64 0.96 16.03
CA SER A 346 10.19 1.12 15.89
C SER A 346 9.72 2.45 16.47
N VAL A 347 8.61 2.96 15.92
CA VAL A 347 7.88 4.12 16.41
C VAL A 347 6.40 3.77 16.48
N SER A 348 5.76 4.06 17.61
CA SER A 348 4.31 3.95 17.81
C SER A 348 3.73 5.22 18.38
N GLY A 349 2.41 5.33 18.32
CA GLY A 349 1.67 6.43 18.96
C GLY A 349 0.21 6.41 18.53
N ARG A 350 -0.49 7.49 18.81
CA ARG A 350 -1.90 7.69 18.43
C ARG A 350 -2.09 9.04 17.78
N LEU A 351 -2.62 9.08 16.56
CA LEU A 351 -2.96 10.32 15.87
C LEU A 351 -4.45 10.65 16.06
N LEU A 352 -4.72 11.81 16.63
CA LEU A 352 -6.04 12.37 16.85
C LEU A 352 -6.21 13.64 16.04
N VAL A 353 -7.44 13.95 15.61
CA VAL A 353 -7.76 15.20 14.92
C VAL A 353 -8.59 16.09 15.82
N ARG A 354 -8.28 17.39 15.85
CA ARG A 354 -9.09 18.40 16.52
C ARG A 354 -9.61 19.43 15.52
N ASP A 355 -10.93 19.47 15.36
CA ASP A 355 -11.63 20.51 14.60
C ASP A 355 -12.87 20.97 15.36
N ARG A 356 -12.76 22.11 16.03
CA ARG A 356 -13.80 22.70 16.90
C ARG A 356 -15.13 23.00 16.20
N TYR A 357 -15.15 23.05 14.86
CA TYR A 357 -16.40 23.27 14.12
C TYR A 357 -17.12 21.97 13.76
N ILE A 358 -16.48 20.83 14.00
CA ILE A 358 -17.05 19.48 13.82
C ILE A 358 -17.37 18.86 15.18
N SER A 359 -16.42 18.93 16.11
CA SER A 359 -16.54 18.34 17.45
C SER A 359 -15.70 19.14 18.46
N GLU A 360 -16.19 19.28 19.69
CA GLU A 360 -15.40 19.81 20.81
C GLU A 360 -14.40 18.77 21.35
N ASP A 361 -14.70 17.48 21.15
CA ASP A 361 -13.84 16.36 21.52
C ASP A 361 -12.86 15.99 20.39
N TYR A 362 -11.76 15.32 20.76
CA TYR A 362 -10.82 14.73 19.80
C TYR A 362 -11.50 13.66 18.94
N ILE A 363 -11.20 13.70 17.65
CA ILE A 363 -11.75 12.78 16.66
C ILE A 363 -10.67 11.74 16.35
N SER A 364 -10.91 10.48 16.70
CA SER A 364 -10.17 9.39 16.09
C SER A 364 -10.67 9.20 14.66
N LYS A 365 -9.74 9.00 13.72
CA LYS A 365 -10.09 8.67 12.35
C LYS A 365 -9.38 7.39 11.98
N HIS A 366 -10.19 6.42 11.54
CA HIS A 366 -9.69 5.23 10.88
C HIS A 366 -8.76 5.63 9.74
N SER A 367 -7.63 4.94 9.64
CA SER A 367 -6.86 4.85 8.41
C SER A 367 -6.14 6.13 7.98
N ALA A 368 -5.81 7.03 8.91
CA ALA A 368 -4.90 8.15 8.65
C ALA A 368 -3.53 7.65 8.20
N TYR A 369 -2.92 8.33 7.23
CA TYR A 369 -1.58 8.01 6.77
C TYR A 369 -0.56 8.67 7.68
N VAL A 370 0.30 7.87 8.27
CA VAL A 370 1.36 8.31 9.19
C VAL A 370 2.68 7.81 8.63
N GLY A 371 3.67 8.69 8.52
CA GLY A 371 4.97 8.36 7.96
C GLY A 371 6.14 9.06 8.60
N LEU A 372 7.31 8.44 8.47
CA LEU A 372 8.61 9.00 8.82
C LEU A 372 9.36 9.32 7.54
N ALA A 373 9.89 10.53 7.46
CA ALA A 373 10.76 10.99 6.39
C ALA A 373 11.81 11.94 6.99
N PRO A 374 12.88 12.27 6.26
CA PRO A 374 13.88 13.21 6.77
C PRO A 374 13.26 14.52 7.26
N PRO A 375 13.93 15.20 8.21
CA PRO A 375 13.45 16.49 8.70
C PRO A 375 13.26 17.50 7.57
N GLY A 376 12.15 18.22 7.63
CA GLY A 376 11.73 19.12 6.55
C GLY A 376 10.48 19.92 6.88
N ASP A 377 10.03 20.69 5.90
CA ASP A 377 8.85 21.54 6.03
C ASP A 377 7.55 20.71 6.03
N VAL A 378 6.47 21.30 6.53
CA VAL A 378 5.12 20.73 6.42
C VAL A 378 4.82 20.44 4.94
N GLY A 379 4.34 19.22 4.64
CA GLY A 379 4.07 18.78 3.27
C GLY A 379 5.28 18.31 2.46
N SER A 380 6.50 18.30 3.03
CA SER A 380 7.71 17.81 2.35
C SER A 380 7.73 16.30 2.11
N TRP A 381 6.97 15.51 2.90
CA TRP A 381 6.96 14.05 2.80
C TRP A 381 6.62 13.51 1.40
N GLN A 382 5.62 14.08 0.73
CA GLN A 382 5.26 13.68 -0.65
C GLN A 382 6.35 14.03 -1.70
N ARG A 383 7.34 14.85 -1.34
CA ARG A 383 8.49 15.23 -2.20
C ARG A 383 9.78 14.53 -1.80
N GLU A 384 9.76 13.66 -0.79
CA GLU A 384 10.94 12.93 -0.35
C GLU A 384 11.36 11.92 -1.43
N CYS A 385 12.63 11.99 -1.82
CA CYS A 385 13.20 11.13 -2.86
C CYS A 385 14.68 10.75 -2.62
N LYS A 386 15.42 11.49 -1.79
CA LYS A 386 16.86 11.32 -1.60
C LYS A 386 17.21 10.24 -0.60
N VAL A 387 16.47 10.12 0.50
CA VAL A 387 16.81 9.24 1.63
C VAL A 387 15.73 8.16 1.74
N TYR A 388 15.43 7.70 2.95
CA TYR A 388 14.49 6.64 3.25
C TYR A 388 13.22 7.22 3.86
N GLN A 389 12.11 6.55 3.64
CA GLN A 389 10.82 6.93 4.20
C GLN A 389 10.02 5.70 4.59
N PHE A 390 9.19 5.82 5.62
CA PHE A 390 8.43 4.71 6.18
C PHE A 390 7.01 5.17 6.42
N TRP A 391 6.03 4.29 6.29
CA TRP A 391 4.65 4.67 6.58
C TRP A 391 3.77 3.49 6.93
N THR A 392 2.68 3.83 7.60
CA THR A 392 1.61 2.93 7.96
C THR A 392 0.27 3.67 7.90
N ARG A 393 -0.82 2.94 8.13
CA ARG A 393 -2.13 3.54 8.41
C ARG A 393 -2.45 3.32 9.87
N SER A 394 -3.07 4.32 10.49
CA SER A 394 -3.65 4.14 11.81
C SER A 394 -4.86 3.22 11.80
N ASP A 395 -5.13 2.58 12.92
CA ASP A 395 -6.36 1.83 13.15
C ASP A 395 -7.58 2.75 13.34
N GLU A 396 -8.74 2.18 13.68
CA GLU A 396 -9.98 2.92 13.89
C GLU A 396 -9.93 3.91 15.08
N GLU A 397 -9.06 3.64 16.05
CA GLU A 397 -8.86 4.48 17.22
C GLU A 397 -7.75 5.52 17.04
N GLY A 398 -7.02 5.47 15.92
CA GLY A 398 -5.93 6.38 15.58
C GLY A 398 -4.55 5.86 15.97
N TYR A 399 -4.42 4.66 16.54
CA TYR A 399 -3.12 4.09 16.88
C TYR A 399 -2.36 3.68 15.63
N PHE A 400 -1.06 3.90 15.63
CA PHE A 400 -0.17 3.51 14.56
C PHE A 400 1.11 2.88 15.11
N SER A 401 1.73 2.03 14.31
CA SER A 401 3.06 1.45 14.54
C SER A 401 3.80 1.34 13.22
N ILE A 402 5.03 1.85 13.20
CA ILE A 402 5.97 1.76 12.10
C ILE A 402 7.19 0.99 12.64
N ASN A 403 7.43 -0.19 12.09
CA ASN A 403 8.51 -1.08 12.51
C ASN A 403 9.65 -1.09 11.48
N ASP A 404 10.78 -1.67 11.87
CA ASP A 404 11.96 -1.89 11.02
C ASP A 404 12.47 -0.61 10.34
N ILE A 405 12.42 0.50 11.06
CA ILE A 405 12.86 1.81 10.60
C ILE A 405 14.39 1.85 10.61
N ARG A 406 14.98 2.24 9.49
CA ARG A 406 16.43 2.42 9.36
C ARG A 406 16.93 3.47 10.36
N SER A 407 18.11 3.24 10.95
CA SER A 407 18.73 4.24 11.83
C SER A 407 18.95 5.56 11.09
N GLY A 408 18.62 6.67 11.74
CA GLY A 408 18.67 8.02 11.16
C GLY A 408 17.79 9.01 11.92
N ASP A 409 17.81 10.26 11.48
CA ASP A 409 16.96 11.33 12.01
C ASP A 409 15.74 11.54 11.09
N TYR A 410 14.56 11.66 11.70
CA TYR A 410 13.28 11.76 11.01
C TYR A 410 12.37 12.80 11.68
N ASN A 411 11.41 13.33 10.92
CA ASN A 411 10.17 13.86 11.49
C ASN A 411 9.01 12.91 11.18
N LEU A 412 8.01 12.91 12.05
CA LEU A 412 6.72 12.27 11.77
C LEU A 412 5.83 13.23 10.99
N TYR A 413 5.29 12.73 9.88
CA TYR A 413 4.34 13.40 9.02
C TYR A 413 3.03 12.62 9.02
N ALA A 414 1.92 13.31 8.84
CA ALA A 414 0.65 12.62 8.64
C ALA A 414 -0.33 13.44 7.81
N TRP A 415 -1.34 12.77 7.31
CA TRP A 415 -2.55 13.40 6.79
C TRP A 415 -3.73 12.45 6.95
N VAL A 416 -4.92 13.04 7.03
CA VAL A 416 -6.13 12.32 7.43
C VAL A 416 -7.20 12.57 6.40
N THR A 417 -7.67 11.51 5.73
CA THR A 417 -8.83 11.57 4.85
C THR A 417 -10.02 12.19 5.60
N GLY A 418 -10.70 13.15 4.96
CA GLY A 418 -11.73 13.96 5.60
C GLY A 418 -11.22 15.31 6.14
N PHE A 419 -9.91 15.56 6.09
CA PHE A 419 -9.30 16.83 6.50
C PHE A 419 -8.21 17.28 5.53
N ILE A 420 -8.25 18.56 5.15
CA ILE A 420 -7.19 19.18 4.34
C ILE A 420 -5.90 19.36 5.14
N GLY A 421 -4.77 19.53 4.44
CA GLY A 421 -3.48 19.90 5.00
C GLY A 421 -2.55 18.73 5.33
N ASP A 422 -1.40 19.08 5.86
CA ASP A 422 -0.32 18.18 6.23
C ASP A 422 0.02 18.39 7.71
N TYR A 423 0.07 17.30 8.47
CA TYR A 423 0.62 17.28 9.82
C TYR A 423 2.13 17.03 9.76
N ARG A 424 2.87 17.73 10.62
CA ARG A 424 4.27 17.42 10.95
C ARG A 424 4.44 17.54 12.47
N CYS A 425 4.99 16.52 13.10
CA CYS A 425 5.44 16.61 14.49
C CYS A 425 6.74 17.43 14.54
N ASP A 426 6.77 18.49 15.35
CA ASP A 426 7.96 19.35 15.51
C ASP A 426 9.11 18.66 16.26
N VAL A 427 8.82 17.56 16.95
CA VAL A 427 9.84 16.75 17.62
C VAL A 427 10.54 15.90 16.58
N ALA A 428 11.86 16.10 16.45
CA ALA A 428 12.71 15.21 15.66
C ALA A 428 12.88 13.87 16.39
N ILE A 429 12.84 12.78 15.61
CA ILE A 429 12.94 11.41 16.09
C ILE A 429 14.27 10.85 15.59
N THR A 430 15.15 10.50 16.52
CA THR A 430 16.41 9.82 16.22
C THR A 430 16.21 8.33 16.43
N ILE A 431 16.26 7.57 15.33
CA ILE A 431 16.16 6.11 15.35
C ILE A 431 17.55 5.52 15.55
N THR A 432 17.67 4.66 16.56
CA THR A 432 18.89 3.92 16.89
C THR A 432 18.61 2.42 16.90
N PRO A 433 19.63 1.56 16.75
CA PRO A 433 19.44 0.11 16.76
C PRO A 433 18.66 -0.40 17.98
N GLY A 434 17.56 -1.11 17.73
CA GLY A 434 16.70 -1.72 18.76
C GLY A 434 15.85 -0.73 19.55
N CYS A 435 15.78 0.54 19.18
CA CYS A 435 14.93 1.49 19.89
C CYS A 435 13.45 1.22 19.61
N ASP A 436 12.62 1.43 20.62
CA ASP A 436 11.16 1.40 20.52
C ASP A 436 10.62 2.70 21.13
N ILE A 437 10.09 3.58 20.28
CA ILE A 437 9.71 4.94 20.66
C ILE A 437 8.18 5.06 20.64
N ASP A 438 7.59 5.22 21.81
CA ASP A 438 6.18 5.61 21.93
C ASP A 438 6.05 7.13 21.99
N MET A 439 5.36 7.70 21.01
CA MET A 439 5.09 9.13 20.90
C MET A 439 3.83 9.57 21.67
N GLY A 440 3.07 8.63 22.24
CA GLY A 440 1.80 8.91 22.90
C GLY A 440 0.77 9.53 21.95
N ASP A 441 -0.08 10.41 22.49
CA ASP A 441 -1.13 11.09 21.73
C ASP A 441 -0.56 12.31 20.98
N LEU A 442 -0.71 12.27 19.65
CA LEU A 442 -0.41 13.34 18.72
C LEU A 442 -1.72 13.96 18.23
N VAL A 443 -1.82 15.29 18.29
CA VAL A 443 -3.02 16.02 17.84
C VAL A 443 -2.70 16.77 16.55
N TYR A 444 -3.43 16.45 15.49
CA TYR A 444 -3.47 17.24 14.27
C TYR A 444 -4.60 18.28 14.37
N ASP A 445 -4.25 19.55 14.20
CA ASP A 445 -5.17 20.67 14.04
C ASP A 445 -5.23 21.07 12.55
N PRO A 446 -6.22 20.56 11.78
CA PRO A 446 -6.33 20.90 10.37
C PRO A 446 -6.59 22.40 10.18
N PRO A 447 -6.12 23.01 9.08
CA PRO A 447 -6.35 24.42 8.80
C PRO A 447 -7.85 24.79 8.83
N ARG A 448 -8.21 25.73 9.71
CA ARG A 448 -9.60 26.12 9.97
C ARG A 448 -9.69 27.51 10.62
N ASP A 449 -10.24 28.48 9.90
CA ASP A 449 -10.37 29.88 10.35
C ASP A 449 -11.79 30.22 10.80
N GLY A 450 -12.79 29.45 10.36
CA GLY A 450 -14.20 29.71 10.63
C GLY A 450 -15.12 28.55 10.27
N PRO A 451 -16.44 28.69 10.53
CA PRO A 451 -17.41 27.68 10.16
C PRO A 451 -17.52 27.56 8.64
N THR A 452 -17.70 26.34 8.13
CA THR A 452 -17.94 26.09 6.70
C THR A 452 -19.25 26.75 6.26
N LEU A 453 -19.20 27.56 5.21
CA LEU A 453 -20.39 28.06 4.51
C LEU A 453 -20.85 27.07 3.45
N TRP A 454 -19.90 26.52 2.70
CA TRP A 454 -20.11 25.45 1.73
C TRP A 454 -18.77 24.77 1.40
N GLU A 455 -18.86 23.56 0.86
CA GLU A 455 -17.72 22.75 0.45
C GLU A 455 -18.07 21.89 -0.79
N ILE A 456 -17.06 21.48 -1.54
CA ILE A 456 -17.16 20.70 -2.78
C ILE A 456 -16.06 19.64 -2.78
N GLY A 457 -16.42 18.36 -2.96
CA GLY A 457 -15.49 17.22 -2.96
C GLY A 457 -15.25 16.60 -1.57
N ILE A 458 -14.29 15.68 -1.50
CA ILE A 458 -13.87 14.96 -0.31
C ILE A 458 -12.36 15.17 -0.16
N PRO A 459 -11.86 15.69 0.98
CA PRO A 459 -10.43 15.91 1.16
C PRO A 459 -9.71 14.57 1.40
N ASP A 460 -9.26 13.94 0.32
CA ASP A 460 -8.58 12.64 0.31
C ASP A 460 -7.36 12.58 -0.63
N ARG A 461 -7.00 13.74 -1.21
CA ARG A 461 -5.93 13.99 -2.19
C ARG A 461 -6.22 13.41 -3.57
N SER A 462 -7.48 13.15 -3.90
CA SER A 462 -7.91 12.55 -5.15
C SER A 462 -8.97 13.41 -5.83
N ALA A 463 -9.13 13.23 -7.14
CA ALA A 463 -10.27 13.79 -7.89
C ALA A 463 -11.29 12.70 -8.29
N ALA A 464 -11.24 11.53 -7.65
CA ALA A 464 -11.91 10.32 -8.10
C ALA A 464 -13.43 10.33 -7.90
N GLU A 465 -13.93 11.15 -6.97
CA GLU A 465 -15.34 11.33 -6.69
C GLU A 465 -16.04 12.27 -7.67
N TYR A 466 -15.28 13.06 -8.44
CA TYR A 466 -15.81 14.01 -9.41
C TYR A 466 -16.27 13.32 -10.70
N TYR A 467 -16.96 14.09 -11.55
CA TYR A 467 -17.50 13.60 -12.81
C TYR A 467 -16.40 13.31 -13.84
N VAL A 468 -16.09 12.01 -13.97
CA VAL A 468 -15.34 11.45 -15.09
C VAL A 468 -16.33 11.19 -16.24
N PRO A 469 -16.13 11.69 -17.47
CA PRO A 469 -17.05 11.46 -18.58
C PRO A 469 -16.90 10.04 -19.16
N ASP A 470 -17.86 9.62 -20.00
CA ASP A 470 -17.66 8.42 -20.83
C ASP A 470 -16.58 8.68 -21.90
N PRO A 471 -15.75 7.66 -22.20
CA PRO A 471 -14.69 7.78 -23.19
C PRO A 471 -15.25 7.93 -24.59
N ASN A 472 -14.45 8.51 -25.49
CA ASN A 472 -14.77 8.47 -26.91
C ASN A 472 -14.76 6.99 -27.38
N PRO A 473 -15.84 6.47 -27.99
CA PRO A 473 -15.91 5.07 -28.43
C PRO A 473 -14.78 4.64 -29.37
N LYS A 474 -14.14 5.60 -30.06
CA LYS A 474 -12.98 5.36 -30.93
C LYS A 474 -11.70 5.00 -30.17
N TYR A 475 -11.59 5.39 -28.89
CA TYR A 475 -10.35 5.33 -28.12
C TYR A 475 -10.49 4.50 -26.83
N ILE A 476 -11.36 3.50 -26.85
CA ILE A 476 -11.64 2.69 -25.66
C ILE A 476 -10.48 1.76 -25.32
N ASN A 477 -10.26 1.51 -24.04
CA ASN A 477 -9.62 0.29 -23.56
C ASN A 477 -10.72 -0.54 -22.88
N LYS A 478 -10.98 -1.75 -23.37
CA LYS A 478 -12.13 -2.55 -22.92
C LYS A 478 -12.03 -2.99 -21.46
N LEU A 479 -10.81 -3.11 -20.92
CA LEU A 479 -10.58 -3.40 -19.50
C LEU A 479 -11.19 -2.34 -18.57
N LEU A 480 -11.21 -1.09 -19.02
CA LEU A 480 -11.57 0.06 -18.19
C LEU A 480 -13.02 0.50 -18.39
N VAL A 481 -13.83 -0.26 -19.14
CA VAL A 481 -15.27 -0.02 -19.31
C VAL A 481 -16.01 -0.52 -18.07
N ASN A 482 -16.87 0.32 -17.48
CA ASN A 482 -17.58 0.03 -16.22
C ASN A 482 -16.65 -0.37 -15.05
N HIS A 483 -15.42 0.14 -15.06
CA HIS A 483 -14.39 -0.16 -14.07
C HIS A 483 -14.25 0.99 -13.07
N PRO A 484 -13.90 0.74 -11.78
CA PRO A 484 -13.64 1.83 -10.82
C PRO A 484 -12.54 2.79 -11.30
N ASP A 485 -11.52 2.25 -11.98
CA ASP A 485 -10.47 3.05 -12.63
C ASP A 485 -10.84 3.54 -14.06
N ARG A 486 -12.13 3.77 -14.36
CA ARG A 486 -12.54 4.28 -15.69
C ARG A 486 -11.90 5.61 -16.06
N PHE A 487 -11.43 6.38 -15.07
CA PHE A 487 -10.63 7.58 -15.27
C PHE A 487 -9.32 7.31 -16.03
N ARG A 488 -8.92 6.04 -16.16
CA ARG A 488 -7.74 5.64 -16.91
C ARG A 488 -7.93 5.54 -18.43
N GLN A 489 -9.14 5.83 -18.94
CA GLN A 489 -9.40 5.80 -20.37
C GLN A 489 -8.65 6.93 -21.09
N TYR A 490 -8.14 6.63 -22.28
CA TYR A 490 -7.47 7.64 -23.09
C TYR A 490 -8.46 8.72 -23.57
N GLY A 491 -7.99 9.97 -23.60
CA GLY A 491 -8.70 11.09 -24.23
C GLY A 491 -9.81 11.71 -23.38
N LEU A 492 -9.98 11.32 -22.12
CA LEU A 492 -11.03 11.87 -21.25
C LEU A 492 -10.92 13.39 -21.07
N TRP A 493 -9.71 13.97 -21.10
CA TRP A 493 -9.53 15.42 -21.05
C TRP A 493 -10.14 16.14 -22.26
N GLU A 494 -10.11 15.55 -23.46
CA GLU A 494 -10.68 16.18 -24.66
C GLU A 494 -12.21 16.25 -24.59
N ARG A 495 -12.85 15.37 -23.81
CA ARG A 495 -14.31 15.36 -23.62
C ARG A 495 -14.82 16.67 -23.02
N TYR A 496 -13.97 17.44 -22.32
CA TYR A 496 -14.35 18.73 -21.76
C TYR A 496 -14.87 19.68 -22.84
N ALA A 497 -14.18 19.82 -23.98
CA ALA A 497 -14.60 20.73 -25.05
C ALA A 497 -15.90 20.27 -25.74
N GLU A 498 -16.20 18.97 -25.72
CA GLU A 498 -17.45 18.43 -26.27
C GLU A 498 -18.66 18.71 -25.36
N LEU A 499 -18.46 18.60 -24.04
CA LEU A 499 -19.51 18.87 -23.04
C LEU A 499 -19.71 20.38 -22.80
N TYR A 500 -18.64 21.15 -22.96
CA TYR A 500 -18.58 22.59 -22.68
C TYR A 500 -18.08 23.38 -23.91
N PRO A 501 -18.80 23.34 -25.06
CA PRO A 501 -18.29 23.90 -26.32
C PRO A 501 -18.22 25.44 -26.31
N ASN A 502 -19.21 26.09 -25.69
CA ASN A 502 -19.40 27.54 -25.76
C ASN A 502 -19.26 28.26 -24.42
N GLN A 503 -19.31 27.52 -23.32
CA GLN A 503 -19.27 28.05 -21.96
C GLN A 503 -18.52 27.09 -21.06
N ASP A 504 -17.93 27.60 -19.97
CA ASP A 504 -17.26 26.76 -18.98
C ASP A 504 -18.23 26.27 -17.90
N LEU A 505 -17.73 25.33 -17.09
CA LEU A 505 -18.45 24.73 -15.98
C LEU A 505 -19.00 25.81 -15.01
N VAL A 506 -20.28 25.67 -14.67
CA VAL A 506 -20.97 26.47 -13.66
C VAL A 506 -21.54 25.54 -12.61
N TYR A 507 -21.05 25.66 -11.39
CA TYR A 507 -21.50 24.91 -10.22
C TYR A 507 -22.30 25.83 -9.30
N THR A 508 -23.53 25.47 -8.96
CA THR A 508 -24.38 26.24 -8.05
C THR A 508 -24.49 25.52 -6.71
N VAL A 509 -23.95 26.11 -5.65
CA VAL A 509 -23.98 25.55 -4.29
C VAL A 509 -25.43 25.34 -3.84
N GLY A 510 -25.73 24.10 -3.41
CA GLY A 510 -27.07 23.69 -2.98
C GLY A 510 -27.99 23.20 -4.11
N GLU A 511 -27.57 23.31 -5.37
CA GLU A 511 -28.31 22.83 -6.54
C GLU A 511 -27.53 21.77 -7.34
N SER A 512 -26.22 21.99 -7.56
CA SER A 512 -25.34 21.09 -8.31
C SER A 512 -24.80 19.94 -7.45
N ASP A 513 -24.51 18.81 -8.09
CA ASP A 513 -23.93 17.61 -7.49
C ASP A 513 -22.49 17.43 -8.02
N TYR A 514 -21.47 17.48 -7.16
CA TYR A 514 -20.09 17.42 -7.63
C TYR A 514 -19.72 16.08 -8.29
N GLN A 515 -20.46 15.01 -8.01
CA GLN A 515 -20.23 13.72 -8.66
C GLN A 515 -20.71 13.69 -10.13
N LYS A 516 -21.52 14.69 -10.54
CA LYS A 516 -22.15 14.75 -11.87
C LYS A 516 -21.82 16.04 -12.63
N ASP A 517 -21.75 17.15 -11.91
CA ASP A 517 -21.69 18.49 -12.45
C ASP A 517 -20.30 19.13 -12.29
N TRP A 518 -19.39 18.49 -11.57
CA TRP A 518 -17.99 18.91 -11.42
C TRP A 518 -17.07 18.00 -12.23
N PHE A 519 -16.54 18.48 -13.35
CA PHE A 519 -15.67 17.67 -14.19
C PHE A 519 -14.35 17.34 -13.45
N PHE A 520 -13.82 16.13 -13.61
CA PHE A 520 -12.69 15.65 -12.80
C PHE A 520 -11.39 16.46 -12.94
N ALA A 521 -11.20 17.16 -14.07
CA ALA A 521 -10.03 17.99 -14.33
C ALA A 521 -10.38 19.30 -15.03
N GLN A 522 -10.00 20.44 -14.46
CA GLN A 522 -10.05 21.72 -15.16
C GLN A 522 -8.91 21.79 -16.18
N VAL A 523 -9.25 21.53 -17.43
CA VAL A 523 -8.34 21.46 -18.57
C VAL A 523 -8.58 22.61 -19.53
N THR A 524 -7.70 22.74 -20.53
CA THR A 524 -7.89 23.70 -21.62
C THR A 524 -9.04 23.28 -22.55
N ARG A 525 -9.71 24.26 -23.17
CA ARG A 525 -10.72 23.99 -24.20
C ARG A 525 -10.06 24.03 -25.58
N LYS A 526 -10.04 22.88 -26.26
CA LYS A 526 -9.58 22.76 -27.66
C LYS A 526 -10.49 23.56 -28.60
N LYS A 527 -9.88 24.24 -29.58
CA LYS A 527 -10.54 25.01 -30.63
C LYS A 527 -10.38 24.36 -32.01
N ASP A 528 -11.21 24.78 -32.96
CA ASP A 528 -11.24 24.21 -34.32
C ASP A 528 -9.92 24.39 -35.08
N ASP A 529 -9.17 25.44 -34.76
CA ASP A 529 -7.84 25.74 -35.32
C ASP A 529 -6.69 24.99 -34.62
N GLN A 530 -7.02 23.97 -33.81
CA GLN A 530 -6.08 23.18 -32.99
C GLN A 530 -5.35 24.01 -31.91
N THR A 531 -5.81 25.21 -31.61
CA THR A 531 -5.33 25.98 -30.45
C THR A 531 -6.10 25.59 -29.18
N TYR A 532 -5.59 26.05 -28.04
CA TYR A 532 -6.18 25.79 -26.74
C TYR A 532 -6.55 27.10 -26.06
N GLN A 533 -7.73 27.13 -25.44
CA GLN A 533 -8.23 28.27 -24.68
C GLN A 533 -8.20 27.95 -23.18
N ALA A 534 -7.80 28.94 -22.38
CA ALA A 534 -7.95 28.95 -20.93
C ALA A 534 -9.43 28.77 -20.54
N THR A 535 -9.69 28.11 -19.42
CA THR A 535 -11.05 27.83 -18.93
C THR A 535 -11.31 28.50 -17.60
N THR A 536 -12.51 29.05 -17.42
CA THR A 536 -12.92 29.74 -16.18
C THR A 536 -14.19 29.13 -15.61
N TRP A 537 -14.04 28.34 -14.55
CA TRP A 537 -15.16 27.73 -13.85
C TRP A 537 -15.80 28.73 -12.88
N GLN A 538 -17.11 28.59 -12.66
CA GLN A 538 -17.87 29.46 -11.76
C GLN A 538 -18.46 28.64 -10.61
N ILE A 539 -18.24 29.09 -9.38
CA ILE A 539 -18.98 28.61 -8.21
C ILE A 539 -19.96 29.70 -7.79
N LYS A 540 -21.25 29.46 -7.98
CA LYS A 540 -22.34 30.36 -7.61
C LYS A 540 -22.87 29.96 -6.24
N PHE A 541 -23.01 30.92 -5.34
CA PHE A 541 -23.52 30.66 -3.99
C PHE A 541 -24.29 31.88 -3.47
N LYS A 542 -25.10 31.68 -2.41
CA LYS A 542 -25.87 32.76 -1.78
C LYS A 542 -25.40 32.97 -0.35
N LEU A 543 -25.32 34.23 0.07
CA LEU A 543 -25.06 34.62 1.45
C LEU A 543 -26.24 35.43 1.99
N GLU A 544 -26.82 34.98 3.10
CA GLU A 544 -27.93 35.71 3.75
C GLU A 544 -27.46 37.01 4.40
N ASN A 545 -26.26 36.98 4.99
CA ASN A 545 -25.63 38.12 5.66
C ASN A 545 -24.14 38.16 5.30
N VAL A 546 -23.62 39.36 5.05
CA VAL A 546 -22.19 39.57 4.77
C VAL A 546 -21.62 40.55 5.80
N ASN A 547 -20.59 40.11 6.53
CA ASN A 547 -19.81 41.03 7.34
C ASN A 547 -18.80 41.73 6.42
N GLN A 548 -19.11 42.97 6.03
CA GLN A 548 -18.31 43.78 5.12
C GLN A 548 -16.86 44.02 5.58
N THR A 549 -16.62 43.96 6.89
CA THR A 549 -15.28 44.07 7.50
C THR A 549 -14.68 42.72 7.89
N GLY A 550 -15.46 41.64 7.72
CA GLY A 550 -15.06 40.29 8.06
C GLY A 550 -14.08 39.71 7.05
N LYS A 551 -13.32 38.73 7.51
CA LYS A 551 -12.43 37.92 6.68
C LYS A 551 -13.09 36.56 6.43
N TYR A 552 -13.22 36.19 5.17
CA TYR A 552 -13.65 34.87 4.73
C TYR A 552 -12.44 34.14 4.15
N THR A 553 -12.35 32.83 4.30
CA THR A 553 -11.20 32.05 3.80
C THR A 553 -11.70 31.01 2.81
N LEU A 554 -11.24 31.09 1.56
CA LEU A 554 -11.45 30.06 0.56
C LEU A 554 -10.24 29.12 0.56
N ARG A 555 -10.45 27.87 0.97
CA ARG A 555 -9.46 26.78 0.92
C ARG A 555 -9.57 26.08 -0.43
N LEU A 556 -8.43 25.92 -1.10
CA LEU A 556 -8.32 25.25 -2.40
C LEU A 556 -7.28 24.13 -2.29
N ALA A 557 -7.75 22.90 -2.15
CA ALA A 557 -6.93 21.70 -2.20
C ALA A 557 -6.95 21.12 -3.61
N LEU A 558 -5.78 20.89 -4.20
CA LEU A 558 -5.61 20.31 -5.53
C LEU A 558 -4.99 18.93 -5.40
N ALA A 559 -5.61 17.94 -6.04
CA ALA A 559 -5.08 16.59 -6.16
C ALA A 559 -3.91 16.52 -7.17
N SER A 560 -3.88 17.42 -8.15
CA SER A 560 -2.86 17.45 -9.21
C SER A 560 -2.79 18.82 -9.89
N ALA A 561 -1.61 19.15 -10.43
CA ALA A 561 -1.42 20.25 -11.35
C ALA A 561 -0.40 19.90 -12.44
N ALA A 562 -0.71 20.27 -13.69
CA ALA A 562 0.17 20.08 -14.83
C ALA A 562 0.38 21.41 -15.54
N GLN A 563 1.52 22.07 -15.26
CA GLN A 563 1.90 23.36 -15.86
C GLN A 563 0.74 24.37 -15.88
N ALA A 564 0.02 24.48 -14.77
CA ALA A 564 -1.20 25.25 -14.66
C ALA A 564 -0.98 26.47 -13.75
N GLU A 565 -1.79 27.50 -13.99
CA GLU A 565 -1.89 28.66 -13.10
C GLU A 565 -3.35 28.82 -12.71
N LEU A 566 -3.64 28.68 -11.42
CA LEU A 566 -4.95 28.92 -10.85
C LEU A 566 -5.08 30.38 -10.44
N GLN A 567 -6.02 31.09 -11.05
CA GLN A 567 -6.40 32.44 -10.66
C GLN A 567 -7.81 32.45 -10.05
N VAL A 568 -7.98 33.21 -8.97
CA VAL A 568 -9.27 33.34 -8.27
C VAL A 568 -9.75 34.79 -8.34
N ARG A 569 -11.01 34.98 -8.74
CA ARG A 569 -11.72 36.28 -8.70
C ARG A 569 -13.06 36.11 -7.99
N ILE A 570 -13.54 37.18 -7.38
CA ILE A 570 -14.81 37.21 -6.63
C ILE A 570 -15.70 38.29 -7.22
N ASN A 571 -16.90 37.92 -7.68
CA ASN A 571 -17.91 38.83 -8.23
C ASN A 571 -17.46 39.72 -9.41
N ASP A 572 -16.28 39.48 -9.95
CA ASP A 572 -15.73 40.18 -11.12
C ASP A 572 -15.38 39.17 -12.22
N PRO A 573 -16.18 39.09 -13.30
CA PRO A 573 -15.91 38.19 -14.42
C PRO A 573 -14.81 38.69 -15.35
N ASN A 574 -14.30 39.92 -15.18
CA ASN A 574 -13.35 40.50 -16.14
C ASN A 574 -11.99 39.79 -16.07
N PRO A 575 -11.56 39.05 -17.11
CA PRO A 575 -10.26 38.38 -17.09
C PRO A 575 -9.08 39.36 -17.09
N SER A 576 -9.30 40.62 -17.45
CA SER A 576 -8.27 41.67 -17.45
C SER A 576 -8.05 42.30 -16.08
N SER A 577 -8.95 42.08 -15.12
CA SER A 577 -8.74 42.56 -13.75
C SER A 577 -7.69 41.70 -13.04
N THR A 578 -6.95 42.33 -12.13
CA THR A 578 -5.98 41.62 -11.29
C THR A 578 -6.73 40.57 -10.45
N PRO A 579 -6.34 39.28 -10.53
CA PRO A 579 -6.99 38.27 -9.73
C PRO A 579 -6.71 38.50 -8.24
N LEU A 580 -7.65 38.14 -7.38
CA LEU A 580 -7.47 38.19 -5.93
C LEU A 580 -6.33 37.28 -5.48
N PHE A 581 -6.16 36.15 -6.18
CA PHE A 581 -5.08 35.19 -5.96
C PHE A 581 -4.62 34.61 -7.29
N SER A 582 -3.30 34.39 -7.41
CA SER A 582 -2.72 33.53 -8.44
C SER A 582 -1.74 32.57 -7.77
N SER A 583 -1.80 31.29 -8.15
CA SER A 583 -0.81 30.30 -7.70
C SER A 583 0.56 30.48 -8.35
N GLY A 584 0.67 31.31 -9.40
CA GLY A 584 1.74 31.19 -10.39
C GLY A 584 1.66 29.85 -11.13
N ILE A 585 2.63 29.59 -12.01
CA ILE A 585 2.70 28.31 -12.72
C ILE A 585 3.18 27.23 -11.75
N ILE A 586 2.31 26.25 -11.48
CA ILE A 586 2.55 25.13 -10.59
C ILE A 586 2.43 23.79 -11.33
N GLY A 587 2.86 22.73 -10.65
CA GLY A 587 2.76 21.37 -11.17
C GLY A 587 3.88 20.99 -12.13
N ARG A 588 3.59 19.97 -12.97
CA ARG A 588 4.45 19.20 -13.93
C ARG A 588 4.34 17.69 -13.70
N ASP A 589 3.35 17.25 -12.93
CA ASP A 589 3.12 15.82 -12.67
C ASP A 589 2.75 15.03 -13.94
N ASN A 590 2.09 15.69 -14.89
CA ASN A 590 1.48 15.12 -16.08
C ASN A 590 0.46 14.01 -15.75
N ALA A 591 -0.26 14.12 -14.64
CA ALA A 591 -1.27 13.13 -14.26
C ALA A 591 -2.38 13.02 -15.32
N ILE A 592 -2.81 14.15 -15.90
CA ILE A 592 -3.83 14.20 -16.98
C ILE A 592 -3.38 13.35 -18.18
N ALA A 593 -2.16 13.56 -18.68
CA ALA A 593 -1.62 12.83 -19.83
C ALA A 593 -1.32 11.35 -19.51
N ARG A 594 -1.21 11.02 -18.22
CA ARG A 594 -0.87 9.68 -17.73
C ARG A 594 -2.06 9.01 -17.04
N HIS A 595 -3.28 9.38 -17.42
CA HIS A 595 -4.49 8.69 -17.00
C HIS A 595 -4.68 8.65 -15.47
N GLY A 596 -4.09 9.60 -14.76
CA GLY A 596 -4.16 9.70 -13.30
C GLY A 596 -5.39 10.48 -12.85
N ILE A 597 -5.68 10.38 -11.56
CA ILE A 597 -6.71 11.19 -10.89
C ILE A 597 -6.13 12.03 -9.73
N HIS A 598 -4.81 11.99 -9.59
CA HIS A 598 -4.00 12.76 -8.64
C HIS A 598 -2.53 12.73 -9.08
N GLY A 599 -1.75 13.65 -8.53
CA GLY A 599 -0.31 13.83 -8.69
C GLY A 599 0.26 14.31 -7.35
N LEU A 600 0.96 15.45 -7.35
CA LEU A 600 1.34 16.11 -6.09
C LEU A 600 0.17 16.94 -5.54
N TYR A 601 0.00 16.88 -4.23
CA TYR A 601 -1.00 17.64 -3.48
C TYR A 601 -0.56 19.10 -3.27
N TRP A 602 -1.49 20.03 -3.46
CA TRP A 602 -1.29 21.46 -3.22
C TRP A 602 -2.43 22.00 -2.37
N LEU A 603 -2.13 22.86 -1.40
CA LEU A 603 -3.13 23.54 -0.60
C LEU A 603 -2.89 25.05 -0.61
N PHE A 604 -3.92 25.80 -1.03
CA PHE A 604 -3.92 27.25 -1.03
C PHE A 604 -5.01 27.81 -0.13
N ASN A 605 -4.71 28.96 0.48
CA ASN A 605 -5.63 29.72 1.32
C ASN A 605 -5.81 31.11 0.70
N VAL A 606 -7.03 31.43 0.29
CA VAL A 606 -7.36 32.72 -0.33
C VAL A 606 -8.21 33.53 0.64
N ASP A 607 -7.64 34.63 1.10
CA ASP A 607 -8.29 35.56 2.00
C ASP A 607 -9.24 36.47 1.21
N ILE A 608 -10.55 36.38 1.50
CA ILE A 608 -11.59 37.19 0.88
C ILE A 608 -12.08 38.22 1.89
N VAL A 609 -11.83 39.50 1.61
CA VAL A 609 -12.37 40.58 2.44
C VAL A 609 -13.86 40.74 2.16
N GLY A 610 -14.67 40.88 3.21
CA GLY A 610 -16.12 40.85 3.12
C GLY A 610 -16.75 41.90 2.19
N HIS A 611 -16.09 43.03 1.91
CA HIS A 611 -16.59 44.02 0.95
C HIS A 611 -16.55 43.57 -0.51
N LEU A 612 -15.84 42.50 -0.83
CA LEU A 612 -15.89 41.84 -2.14
C LEU A 612 -17.14 40.96 -2.29
N LEU A 613 -17.83 40.67 -1.20
CA LEU A 613 -19.04 39.85 -1.14
C LEU A 613 -20.28 40.72 -0.95
N VAL A 614 -21.40 40.26 -1.49
CA VAL A 614 -22.70 40.94 -1.39
C VAL A 614 -23.73 40.04 -0.73
N GLN A 615 -24.73 40.64 -0.10
CA GLN A 615 -25.90 39.90 0.34
C GLN A 615 -26.67 39.38 -0.89
N GLY A 616 -27.08 38.11 -0.87
CA GLY A 616 -27.66 37.43 -2.02
C GLY A 616 -26.62 36.66 -2.82
N GLY A 617 -26.71 36.70 -4.15
CA GLY A 617 -25.89 35.89 -5.06
C GLY A 617 -24.44 36.39 -5.18
N ASN A 618 -23.49 35.47 -5.07
CA ASN A 618 -22.06 35.68 -5.25
C ASN A 618 -21.49 34.63 -6.20
N ILE A 619 -20.36 34.95 -6.83
CA ILE A 619 -19.65 34.05 -7.75
C ILE A 619 -18.16 34.05 -7.42
N VAL A 620 -17.59 32.85 -7.25
CA VAL A 620 -16.14 32.63 -7.35
C VAL A 620 -15.83 32.21 -8.77
N TYR A 621 -14.86 32.88 -9.40
CA TYR A 621 -14.30 32.48 -10.69
C TYR A 621 -12.96 31.80 -10.46
N LEU A 622 -12.83 30.58 -10.96
CA LEU A 622 -11.58 29.79 -10.95
C LEU A 622 -11.06 29.68 -12.38
N THR A 623 -10.03 30.44 -12.72
CA THR A 623 -9.43 30.44 -14.06
C THR A 623 -8.17 29.60 -14.06
N GLN A 624 -8.11 28.58 -14.91
CA GLN A 624 -6.87 27.95 -15.33
C GLN A 624 -6.34 28.78 -16.51
N ALA A 625 -5.25 29.53 -16.30
CA ALA A 625 -4.83 30.58 -17.23
C ALA A 625 -3.91 30.11 -18.37
N GLN A 626 -3.28 28.94 -18.23
CA GLN A 626 -2.28 28.44 -19.18
C GLN A 626 -2.92 27.61 -20.29
N SER A 627 -2.77 27.99 -21.55
CA SER A 627 -3.51 27.37 -22.66
C SER A 627 -2.68 27.08 -23.90
N THR A 628 -1.49 26.53 -23.72
CA THR A 628 -0.57 26.15 -24.81
C THR A 628 -0.59 24.67 -25.14
N SER A 629 -1.18 23.83 -24.29
CA SER A 629 -1.17 22.37 -24.41
C SER A 629 -2.50 21.74 -23.94
N PRO A 630 -2.92 20.59 -24.50
CA PRO A 630 -4.12 19.88 -24.04
C PRO A 630 -3.99 19.33 -22.61
N PHE A 631 -2.76 19.15 -22.14
CA PHE A 631 -2.47 18.53 -20.84
C PHE A 631 -2.27 19.55 -19.72
N GLN A 632 -2.37 20.84 -20.04
CA GLN A 632 -2.35 21.88 -19.01
C GLN A 632 -3.67 21.89 -18.25
N GLY A 633 -3.59 21.73 -16.94
CA GLY A 633 -4.80 21.63 -16.12
C GLY A 633 -4.56 21.37 -14.65
N ILE A 634 -5.69 21.36 -13.93
CA ILE A 634 -5.78 21.21 -12.48
C ILE A 634 -6.78 20.11 -12.18
N MET A 635 -6.46 19.22 -11.25
CA MET A 635 -7.46 18.37 -10.61
C MET A 635 -7.67 18.87 -9.20
N TYR A 636 -8.91 19.15 -8.84
CA TYR A 636 -9.28 19.53 -7.49
C TYR A 636 -9.34 18.29 -6.61
N ASP A 637 -9.03 18.46 -5.33
CA ASP A 637 -9.31 17.48 -4.28
C ASP A 637 -10.51 17.95 -3.47
N TYR A 638 -10.44 19.19 -2.97
CA TYR A 638 -11.48 19.73 -2.12
C TYR A 638 -11.46 21.26 -2.11
N ILE A 639 -12.66 21.86 -2.10
CA ILE A 639 -12.82 23.31 -2.02
C ILE A 639 -13.75 23.64 -0.86
N ARG A 640 -13.38 24.61 -0.03
CA ARG A 640 -14.21 25.06 1.09
C ARG A 640 -14.18 26.57 1.26
N LEU A 641 -15.34 27.19 1.46
CA LEU A 641 -15.43 28.57 1.93
C LEU A 641 -15.78 28.62 3.41
N GLU A 642 -14.99 29.35 4.18
CA GLU A 642 -15.15 29.55 5.62
C GLU A 642 -15.63 30.97 5.91
N ALA A 643 -16.55 31.11 6.87
CA ALA A 643 -17.06 32.41 7.31
C ALA A 643 -16.10 33.12 8.28
N SER A 644 -16.31 34.42 8.46
CA SER A 644 -15.64 35.18 9.52
C SER A 644 -16.10 34.72 10.90
N LEU A 645 -15.16 34.57 11.85
CA LEU A 645 -15.44 34.31 13.28
C LEU A 645 -16.50 35.26 13.90
N ARG A 646 -16.73 36.44 13.31
CA ARG A 646 -17.67 37.46 13.79
C ARG A 646 -19.04 37.48 13.06
N SER A 647 -19.32 36.57 12.12
CA SER A 647 -20.53 36.63 11.29
C SER A 647 -21.71 35.79 11.78
N LEU A 648 -21.60 35.09 12.91
CA LEU A 648 -22.75 34.42 13.53
C LEU A 648 -23.42 35.38 14.53
N PRO A 649 -24.76 35.55 14.50
CA PRO A 649 -25.45 36.33 15.52
C PRO A 649 -25.14 35.74 16.90
N SER A 650 -24.69 36.56 17.83
CA SER A 650 -24.68 36.19 19.24
C SER A 650 -26.12 35.82 19.61
N LYS A 651 -26.41 34.54 19.87
CA LYS A 651 -27.62 34.19 20.61
C LYS A 651 -27.50 34.88 21.96
N SER A 652 -28.27 35.94 22.15
CA SER A 652 -28.43 36.60 23.44
C SER A 652 -28.86 35.54 24.45
N ARG A 653 -28.04 35.33 25.49
CA ARG A 653 -28.45 34.60 26.68
C ARG A 653 -29.49 35.45 27.39
N ASP A 654 -30.76 35.22 27.07
CA ASP A 654 -31.85 35.71 27.91
C ASP A 654 -32.16 34.62 28.94
N SER A 655 -31.63 34.84 30.14
CA SER A 655 -32.01 34.14 31.35
C SER A 655 -33.37 34.67 31.81
N THR A 656 -34.44 33.90 31.62
CA THR A 656 -35.58 33.70 32.55
C THR A 656 -36.81 33.18 31.82
N LYS A 657 -37.18 31.92 32.07
CA LYS A 657 -38.53 31.48 32.47
C LYS A 657 -38.60 29.96 32.60
N GLU A 658 -39.14 29.54 33.73
CA GLU A 658 -39.43 28.14 34.08
C GLU A 658 -40.59 27.53 33.27
N ARG A 659 -40.61 26.19 33.35
CA ARG A 659 -41.71 25.22 33.28
C ARG A 659 -42.05 24.52 31.95
N GLU A 660 -41.84 23.20 32.04
CA GLU A 660 -42.68 22.09 31.60
C GLU A 660 -43.02 21.92 30.11
N GLY A 661 -42.72 20.72 29.60
CA GLY A 661 -43.48 20.10 28.52
C GLY A 661 -42.67 19.76 27.28
N ASN A 662 -42.62 18.46 26.98
CA ASN A 662 -42.37 17.85 25.67
C ASN A 662 -40.93 17.85 25.13
N LYS A 663 -40.19 16.81 25.53
CA LYS A 663 -39.13 16.23 24.70
C LYS A 663 -39.76 15.60 23.46
N HIS A 664 -39.68 16.30 22.33
CA HIS A 664 -39.66 15.70 21.00
C HIS A 664 -38.42 16.28 20.30
N THR A 665 -37.29 15.58 20.45
CA THR A 665 -36.10 15.83 19.64
C THR A 665 -36.02 14.73 18.60
N MET A 666 -36.34 15.15 17.39
CA MET A 666 -36.23 14.44 16.13
C MET A 666 -34.74 14.17 15.87
N LEU A 667 -34.34 12.90 15.98
CA LEU A 667 -33.02 12.43 15.57
C LEU A 667 -33.07 12.21 14.06
N CYS A 668 -32.52 13.13 13.27
CA CYS A 668 -32.26 12.89 11.85
C CYS A 668 -31.07 11.93 11.72
N LEU A 669 -31.37 10.65 11.53
CA LEU A 669 -30.43 9.67 10.99
C LEU A 669 -30.48 9.74 9.47
N PHE A 670 -29.37 10.18 8.86
CA PHE A 670 -29.09 9.89 7.46
C PHE A 670 -28.74 8.40 7.34
N LEU A 671 -29.64 7.62 6.74
CA LEU A 671 -29.34 6.31 6.20
C LEU A 671 -29.54 6.35 4.70
N TYR A 672 -28.44 6.16 3.99
CA TYR A 672 -28.36 5.86 2.57
C TYR A 672 -29.00 4.48 2.33
N GLU A 673 -29.99 4.41 1.43
CA GLU A 673 -30.39 3.16 0.77
C GLU A 673 -29.55 2.96 -0.51
N PRO A 674 -29.41 1.70 -0.96
CA PRO A 674 -30.12 1.40 -2.20
C PRO A 674 -30.86 0.05 -2.17
N ILE A 675 -32.15 0.12 -2.46
CA ILE A 675 -32.95 -0.74 -3.36
C ILE A 675 -32.27 -2.04 -3.82
N ARG A 676 -32.77 -3.19 -3.33
CA ARG A 676 -33.03 -4.37 -4.17
C ARG A 676 -34.34 -5.05 -3.79
N LYS A 677 -35.20 -5.18 -4.80
CA LYS A 677 -36.51 -5.82 -4.79
C LYS A 677 -36.42 -7.35 -4.63
N HIS A 678 -37.39 -7.86 -3.89
CA HIS A 678 -38.08 -9.17 -3.99
C HIS A 678 -37.31 -10.43 -3.55
N TYR A 679 -37.66 -11.00 -2.39
CA TYR A 679 -38.68 -12.07 -2.27
C TYR A 679 -39.30 -12.07 -0.86
N LYS A 680 -40.59 -12.40 -0.80
CA LYS A 680 -41.46 -12.45 0.39
C LYS A 680 -41.30 -13.76 1.19
N LEU A 681 -41.79 -13.68 2.44
CA LEU A 681 -42.32 -14.72 3.35
C LEU A 681 -41.37 -15.16 4.48
N SER A 682 -41.56 -14.58 5.69
CA SER A 682 -42.37 -15.10 6.84
C SER A 682 -41.58 -16.11 7.69
N SER A 683 -41.36 -16.00 9.00
CA SER A 683 -42.31 -15.62 10.07
C SER A 683 -41.60 -15.36 11.41
N PHE A 684 -41.93 -14.23 12.03
CA PHE A 684 -42.25 -13.95 13.45
C PHE A 684 -41.93 -14.94 14.62
N LYS A 685 -41.43 -14.30 15.72
CA LYS A 685 -41.46 -14.60 17.18
C LYS A 685 -40.27 -15.44 17.71
N LEU A 686 -39.55 -15.04 18.77
CA LEU A 686 -40.05 -14.50 20.04
C LEU A 686 -39.04 -13.55 20.73
N LEU A 687 -39.58 -12.42 21.16
CA LEU A 687 -39.01 -11.44 22.09
C LEU A 687 -39.40 -11.85 23.51
N ALA A 688 -38.43 -11.97 24.42
CA ALA A 688 -38.48 -11.58 25.85
C ALA A 688 -37.49 -12.42 26.68
N PHE A 689 -36.41 -11.81 27.17
CA PHE A 689 -36.09 -11.75 28.59
C PHE A 689 -34.95 -10.75 28.80
N PHE A 690 -35.19 -9.76 29.66
CA PHE A 690 -34.31 -8.62 29.98
C PHE A 690 -34.08 -8.67 31.50
N ILE A 691 -32.88 -8.26 31.94
CA ILE A 691 -32.53 -7.76 33.29
C ILE A 691 -32.32 -8.80 34.41
N GLN A 692 -31.05 -9.17 34.60
CA GLN A 692 -30.33 -9.40 35.87
C GLN A 692 -28.89 -9.77 35.43
N ILE A 693 -27.83 -8.98 35.60
CA ILE A 693 -27.22 -8.53 36.86
C ILE A 693 -26.30 -7.34 36.53
N LEU A 694 -26.53 -6.24 37.22
CA LEU A 694 -25.69 -5.05 37.27
C LEU A 694 -25.30 -4.90 38.75
N LEU A 695 -24.29 -5.65 39.18
CA LEU A 695 -23.63 -5.55 40.49
C LEU A 695 -22.51 -6.61 40.54
N ILE A 696 -21.29 -6.21 40.16
CA ILE A 696 -19.95 -6.57 40.68
C ILE A 696 -18.96 -5.92 39.68
N ARG A 697 -18.83 -4.60 39.78
CA ARG A 697 -17.72 -3.84 39.19
C ARG A 697 -17.40 -2.69 40.15
N ASN A 698 -16.88 -3.07 41.32
CA ASN A 698 -16.09 -2.23 42.22
C ASN A 698 -15.72 -3.04 43.46
N LEU A 699 -14.63 -3.80 43.35
CA LEU A 699 -13.75 -4.19 44.45
C LEU A 699 -12.56 -4.95 43.86
N LEU A 700 -11.46 -4.23 43.65
CA LEU A 700 -10.08 -4.61 43.98
C LEU A 700 -9.11 -3.67 43.24
N LEU A 701 -8.88 -2.52 43.87
CA LEU A 701 -7.63 -1.77 43.74
C LEU A 701 -6.62 -2.36 44.73
N PHE A 702 -5.34 -2.33 44.33
CA PHE A 702 -4.10 -2.73 45.01
C PHE A 702 -3.60 -4.17 44.80
N GLY A 703 -2.60 -4.28 43.91
CA GLY A 703 -1.66 -5.38 43.85
C GLY A 703 -1.02 -5.52 42.47
N TYR A 704 0.14 -4.90 42.25
CA TYR A 704 1.00 -5.12 41.08
C TYR A 704 1.17 -6.62 40.78
N GLN A 705 0.74 -7.10 39.60
CA GLN A 705 1.43 -8.12 38.77
C GLN A 705 0.80 -8.16 37.37
N ASN A 706 1.64 -8.10 36.33
CA ASN A 706 1.27 -8.22 34.93
C ASN A 706 0.51 -9.53 34.65
N ARG A 707 -0.72 -9.44 34.13
CA ARG A 707 -1.43 -10.55 33.49
C ARG A 707 -2.10 -10.06 32.22
N ILE A 708 -1.69 -10.64 31.08
CA ILE A 708 -2.30 -10.45 29.77
C ILE A 708 -3.59 -11.29 29.76
N PHE A 709 -4.75 -10.66 29.62
CA PHE A 709 -6.01 -11.33 29.33
C PHE A 709 -6.32 -11.15 27.83
N LEU A 710 -6.45 -12.25 27.09
CA LEU A 710 -7.07 -12.25 25.77
C LEU A 710 -8.55 -12.61 25.92
N CYS A 711 -9.41 -11.69 25.49
CA CYS A 711 -10.86 -11.78 25.57
C CYS A 711 -11.39 -12.73 24.47
N ALA A 712 -12.30 -13.64 24.83
CA ALA A 712 -13.02 -14.48 23.87
C ALA A 712 -14.32 -13.78 23.44
N GLU A 713 -14.51 -13.55 22.14
CA GLU A 713 -15.80 -13.16 21.54
C GLU A 713 -16.43 -14.36 20.81
N GLU A 714 -17.74 -14.52 20.99
CA GLU A 714 -18.57 -15.60 20.42
C GLU A 714 -18.72 -15.46 18.90
N VAL A 715 -18.37 -16.52 18.16
CA VAL A 715 -18.57 -16.61 16.70
C VAL A 715 -19.95 -17.19 16.38
N THR A 716 -20.78 -16.42 15.69
CA THR A 716 -22.06 -16.86 15.12
C THR A 716 -21.82 -17.72 13.87
N ARG A 717 -22.48 -18.89 13.80
CA ARG A 717 -22.33 -19.93 12.75
C ARG A 717 -22.76 -19.43 11.36
N ALA A 718 -21.87 -19.53 10.38
CA ALA A 718 -22.21 -19.56 8.95
C ALA A 718 -22.30 -21.04 8.48
N SER A 719 -23.44 -21.41 7.93
CA SER A 719 -23.75 -22.76 7.47
C SER A 719 -23.12 -23.06 6.10
N CYS A 720 -22.17 -23.99 6.06
CA CYS A 720 -21.73 -24.66 4.83
C CYS A 720 -22.07 -26.16 4.94
N GLY A 721 -22.59 -26.74 3.87
CA GLY A 721 -23.32 -28.02 3.84
C GLY A 721 -22.53 -29.27 4.19
N LEU A 722 -22.28 -29.49 5.48
CA LEU A 722 -21.98 -30.80 6.06
C LEU A 722 -23.29 -31.43 6.57
N LYS A 723 -23.49 -32.71 6.26
CA LYS A 723 -24.57 -33.54 6.86
C LYS A 723 -24.60 -33.29 8.36
N SER A 724 -25.78 -33.07 8.94
CA SER A 724 -25.95 -32.86 10.38
C SER A 724 -25.43 -34.06 11.16
N MET A 725 -24.18 -34.02 11.60
CA MET A 725 -23.71 -34.88 12.68
C MET A 725 -24.27 -34.28 13.97
N SER A 726 -25.10 -35.07 14.66
CA SER A 726 -25.54 -34.78 16.01
C SER A 726 -24.30 -34.46 16.86
N ALA A 727 -24.12 -33.20 17.28
CA ALA A 727 -22.99 -32.81 18.11
C ALA A 727 -23.10 -33.48 19.48
N THR A 728 -22.38 -34.58 19.67
CA THR A 728 -22.12 -35.17 20.99
C THR A 728 -21.37 -34.14 21.85
N GLY A 729 -21.64 -34.10 23.16
CA GLY A 729 -20.90 -33.24 24.10
C GLY A 729 -19.41 -33.59 24.11
N VAL A 730 -18.58 -32.70 24.67
CA VAL A 730 -17.13 -33.01 24.82
C VAL A 730 -16.97 -34.22 25.74
N GLN A 731 -16.23 -35.22 25.29
CA GLN A 731 -15.92 -36.45 26.00
C GLN A 731 -14.46 -36.45 26.44
N LEU A 732 -14.21 -36.82 27.68
CA LEU A 732 -12.89 -36.99 28.28
C LEU A 732 -12.74 -38.44 28.73
N HIS A 733 -11.66 -39.09 28.32
CA HIS A 733 -11.27 -40.42 28.80
C HIS A 733 -9.81 -40.39 29.24
N ILE A 734 -9.57 -40.54 30.54
CA ILE A 734 -8.24 -40.62 31.12
C ILE A 734 -7.87 -42.10 31.33
N GLN A 735 -6.77 -42.54 30.75
CA GLN A 735 -6.17 -43.86 30.92
C GLN A 735 -4.78 -43.74 31.57
N ASP A 736 -4.20 -44.85 31.99
CA ASP A 736 -2.94 -44.86 32.75
C ASP A 736 -1.77 -44.21 32.00
N ASP A 737 -1.71 -44.37 30.67
CA ASP A 737 -0.61 -43.89 29.82
C ASP A 737 -1.00 -42.73 28.89
N HIS A 738 -2.29 -42.47 28.70
CA HIS A 738 -2.78 -41.41 27.82
C HIS A 738 -4.14 -40.81 28.23
N VAL A 739 -4.47 -39.66 27.66
CA VAL A 739 -5.74 -38.96 27.81
C VAL A 739 -6.33 -38.69 26.44
N LEU A 740 -7.59 -39.07 26.24
CA LEU A 740 -8.37 -38.76 25.05
C LEU A 740 -9.36 -37.64 25.37
N ILE A 741 -9.38 -36.59 24.53
CA ILE A 741 -10.43 -35.57 24.58
C ILE A 741 -11.02 -35.44 23.19
N GLY A 742 -12.34 -35.60 23.07
CA GLY A 742 -13.04 -35.51 21.78
C GLY A 742 -14.32 -34.72 21.88
N ASN A 743 -14.71 -34.01 20.82
CA ASN A 743 -15.93 -33.21 20.79
C ASN A 743 -16.92 -33.63 19.68
N GLY A 744 -16.73 -34.82 19.13
CA GLY A 744 -17.49 -35.36 18.00
C GLY A 744 -17.07 -34.82 16.62
N VAL A 745 -16.18 -33.83 16.56
CA VAL A 745 -15.59 -33.28 15.32
C VAL A 745 -14.10 -33.60 15.23
N LEU A 746 -13.41 -33.51 16.37
CA LEU A 746 -11.98 -33.68 16.56
C LEU A 746 -11.75 -34.50 17.83
N GLN A 747 -10.76 -35.39 17.81
CA GLN A 747 -10.25 -36.08 19.00
C GLN A 747 -8.74 -35.91 19.10
N ILE A 748 -8.25 -35.68 20.32
CA ILE A 748 -6.81 -35.60 20.60
C ILE A 748 -6.40 -36.64 21.63
N THR A 749 -5.17 -37.13 21.47
CA THR A 749 -4.51 -38.08 22.39
C THR A 749 -3.30 -37.41 23.01
N LEU A 750 -3.28 -37.27 24.34
CA LEU A 750 -2.19 -36.70 25.14
C LEU A 750 -1.54 -37.80 25.98
N THR A 751 -0.25 -37.72 26.31
CA THR A 751 0.36 -38.64 27.31
C THR A 751 -0.13 -38.32 28.72
N ASN A 752 -0.24 -39.34 29.58
CA ASN A 752 -0.56 -39.17 31.00
C ASN A 752 0.67 -39.55 31.87
N PRO A 753 1.13 -38.69 32.81
CA PRO A 753 0.72 -37.30 33.06
C PRO A 753 1.49 -36.27 32.22
N GLY A 754 2.16 -36.69 31.15
CA GLY A 754 3.10 -35.84 30.41
C GLY A 754 2.47 -34.69 29.61
N GLY A 755 1.22 -34.81 29.19
CA GLY A 755 0.54 -33.79 28.38
C GLY A 755 1.15 -33.62 26.98
N ILE A 756 1.85 -34.62 26.46
CA ILE A 756 2.44 -34.61 25.12
C ILE A 756 1.41 -35.10 24.12
N LEU A 757 1.16 -34.30 23.10
CA LEU A 757 0.24 -34.65 22.02
C LEU A 757 0.83 -35.77 21.16
N ARG A 758 0.12 -36.89 21.09
CA ARG A 758 0.49 -38.12 20.38
C ARG A 758 -0.44 -38.44 19.21
N GLY A 759 -1.66 -37.89 19.23
CA GLY A 759 -2.64 -38.12 18.19
C GLY A 759 -3.57 -36.93 17.99
N ILE A 760 -3.91 -36.67 16.73
CA ILE A 760 -5.04 -35.81 16.36
C ILE A 760 -5.86 -36.54 15.30
N GLU A 761 -7.07 -36.95 15.65
CA GLU A 761 -8.06 -37.56 14.76
C GLU A 761 -9.03 -36.48 14.26
N TYR A 762 -9.12 -36.27 12.95
CA TYR A 762 -10.00 -35.29 12.35
C TYR A 762 -10.43 -35.71 10.94
N GLY A 763 -11.72 -35.52 10.60
CA GLY A 763 -12.21 -35.68 9.23
C GLY A 763 -12.04 -37.09 8.63
N GLY A 764 -11.94 -38.13 9.45
CA GLY A 764 -11.70 -39.51 9.02
C GLY A 764 -10.23 -39.89 8.81
N ILE A 765 -9.30 -39.04 9.23
CA ILE A 765 -7.86 -39.36 9.30
C ILE A 765 -7.52 -39.79 10.72
N ASP A 766 -6.92 -40.98 10.86
CA ASP A 766 -6.63 -41.63 12.15
C ASP A 766 -5.55 -40.91 12.97
N ASN A 767 -4.62 -40.20 12.33
CA ASN A 767 -3.69 -39.31 13.03
C ASN A 767 -3.08 -38.28 12.07
N LEU A 768 -3.25 -36.99 12.35
CA LEU A 768 -2.62 -35.90 11.60
C LEU A 768 -1.16 -35.64 11.99
N LEU A 769 -0.65 -36.27 13.06
CA LEU A 769 0.73 -36.08 13.50
C LEU A 769 1.69 -37.04 12.80
N GLU A 770 2.86 -36.53 12.41
CA GLU A 770 3.97 -37.35 11.90
C GLU A 770 4.59 -38.16 13.05
N LEU A 771 4.60 -39.49 12.92
CA LEU A 771 5.01 -40.41 13.97
C LEU A 771 6.47 -40.88 13.84
N HIS A 772 7.12 -40.66 12.68
CA HIS A 772 8.45 -41.18 12.40
C HIS A 772 9.60 -40.21 12.71
N ASN A 773 9.30 -38.94 13.02
CA ASN A 773 10.31 -37.95 13.40
C ASN A 773 10.33 -37.75 14.93
N LYS A 774 11.31 -38.37 15.61
CA LYS A 774 11.41 -38.36 17.08
C LYS A 774 11.63 -36.97 17.70
N ASP A 775 12.10 -36.00 16.92
CA ASP A 775 12.52 -34.69 17.43
C ASP A 775 11.44 -33.58 17.31
N LEU A 776 10.21 -33.87 16.85
CA LEU A 776 9.19 -32.83 16.61
C LEU A 776 7.87 -32.94 17.40
N ASN A 777 7.69 -33.98 18.23
CA ASN A 777 6.61 -34.02 19.24
C ASN A 777 7.13 -33.75 20.66
N GLY A 778 8.35 -33.25 20.79
CA GLY A 778 9.01 -32.92 22.06
C GLY A 778 8.46 -31.62 22.65
N GLY A 779 7.49 -31.75 23.55
CA GLY A 779 7.01 -30.67 24.40
C GLY A 779 7.61 -30.76 25.81
N ILE A 780 7.38 -29.73 26.61
CA ILE A 780 7.67 -29.79 28.04
C ILE A 780 6.70 -30.79 28.69
N GLU A 781 7.24 -31.90 29.19
CA GLU A 781 6.47 -32.94 29.87
C GLU A 781 6.05 -32.50 31.28
N GLY A 782 4.75 -32.58 31.55
CA GLY A 782 4.18 -32.49 32.89
C GLY A 782 4.52 -33.72 33.74
N THR A 783 4.48 -33.55 35.06
CA THR A 783 4.61 -34.65 36.04
C THR A 783 3.29 -34.96 36.73
N SER A 784 2.27 -34.12 36.54
CA SER A 784 0.93 -34.29 37.10
C SER A 784 -0.15 -33.79 36.13
N LEU A 785 -1.31 -34.44 36.16
CA LEU A 785 -2.51 -34.08 35.39
C LEU A 785 -3.64 -33.71 36.35
N GLU A 786 -4.37 -32.64 36.04
CA GLU A 786 -5.59 -32.21 36.72
C GLU A 786 -6.67 -31.85 35.69
N VAL A 787 -7.92 -32.25 35.94
CA VAL A 787 -9.09 -31.81 35.16
C VAL A 787 -9.64 -30.53 35.78
N VAL A 788 -9.56 -29.44 35.04
CA VAL A 788 -9.88 -28.08 35.50
C VAL A 788 -11.35 -27.78 35.28
N VAL A 789 -11.87 -28.19 34.12
CA VAL A 789 -13.26 -28.06 33.71
C VAL A 789 -13.65 -29.33 32.98
N GLU A 790 -14.82 -29.89 33.29
CA GLU A 790 -15.43 -30.99 32.53
C GLU A 790 -16.95 -30.81 32.52
N ASN A 791 -17.49 -30.48 31.35
CA ASN A 791 -18.92 -30.45 31.08
C ASN A 791 -19.18 -30.66 29.58
N GLU A 792 -20.45 -30.74 29.17
CA GLU A 792 -20.82 -31.04 27.79
C GLU A 792 -20.32 -30.00 26.77
N GLU A 793 -20.05 -28.76 27.19
CA GLU A 793 -19.60 -27.66 26.34
C GLU A 793 -18.08 -27.50 26.30
N GLN A 794 -17.37 -27.92 27.36
CA GLN A 794 -15.94 -27.73 27.51
C GLN A 794 -15.27 -28.79 28.39
N VAL A 795 -14.08 -29.23 27.96
CA VAL A 795 -13.10 -29.89 28.83
C VAL A 795 -11.82 -29.05 28.86
N GLU A 796 -11.29 -28.80 30.04
CA GLU A 796 -9.97 -28.19 30.25
C GLU A 796 -9.10 -29.08 31.13
N LEU A 797 -7.91 -29.41 30.63
CA LEU A 797 -6.90 -30.19 31.35
C LEU A 797 -5.68 -29.33 31.67
N SER A 798 -5.06 -29.62 32.81
CA SER A 798 -3.86 -28.99 33.36
C SER A 798 -2.78 -30.03 33.53
N PHE A 799 -1.62 -29.81 32.91
CA PHE A 799 -0.44 -30.66 33.03
C PHE A 799 0.68 -29.86 33.68
N THR A 800 0.97 -30.16 34.93
CA THR A 800 1.86 -29.35 35.77
C THR A 800 3.21 -30.04 35.99
N ARG A 801 4.27 -29.24 36.04
CA ARG A 801 5.61 -29.66 36.47
C ARG A 801 6.18 -28.62 37.41
N VAL A 802 6.52 -29.06 38.62
CA VAL A 802 7.30 -28.26 39.57
C VAL A 802 8.76 -28.64 39.40
N TRP A 803 9.63 -27.66 39.21
CA TRP A 803 11.07 -27.92 39.18
C TRP A 803 11.57 -28.44 40.55
N ASP A 804 12.49 -29.40 40.50
CA ASP A 804 13.20 -29.92 41.67
C ASP A 804 14.72 -29.79 41.52
N SER A 805 15.40 -29.65 42.65
CA SER A 805 16.85 -29.54 42.75
C SER A 805 17.62 -30.71 42.13
N SER A 806 17.03 -31.90 42.01
CA SER A 806 17.67 -33.06 41.39
C SER A 806 17.94 -32.92 39.89
N VAL A 807 17.27 -31.98 39.20
CA VAL A 807 17.44 -31.71 37.75
C VAL A 807 18.16 -30.40 37.45
N GLN A 808 18.85 -29.83 38.45
CA GLN A 808 19.65 -28.61 38.31
C GLN A 808 20.67 -28.73 37.17
N GLY A 809 20.71 -27.71 36.29
CA GLY A 809 21.58 -27.67 35.10
C GLY A 809 21.05 -28.43 33.88
N LYS A 810 19.94 -29.19 34.02
CA LYS A 810 19.27 -29.87 32.90
C LYS A 810 17.91 -29.24 32.55
N GLN A 811 17.25 -28.59 33.52
CA GLN A 811 15.95 -27.93 33.34
C GLN A 811 15.93 -26.58 34.05
N ALA A 812 15.18 -25.62 33.50
CA ALA A 812 14.97 -24.30 34.10
C ALA A 812 14.14 -24.39 35.40
N PRO A 813 14.44 -23.57 36.44
CA PRO A 813 13.77 -23.59 37.75
C PRO A 813 12.38 -22.95 37.73
N LEU A 814 11.49 -23.51 36.91
CA LEU A 814 10.14 -23.02 36.66
C LEU A 814 9.10 -24.00 37.21
N TYR A 815 8.04 -23.45 37.79
CA TYR A 815 6.74 -24.10 37.78
C TYR A 815 6.12 -23.89 36.40
N ILE A 816 5.60 -24.97 35.82
CA ILE A 816 5.00 -24.99 34.50
C ILE A 816 3.62 -25.60 34.64
N ASP A 817 2.62 -24.93 34.11
CA ASP A 817 1.25 -25.42 34.04
C ASP A 817 0.76 -25.28 32.60
N ARG A 818 0.70 -26.40 31.88
CA ARG A 818 0.26 -26.46 30.49
C ARG A 818 -1.20 -26.87 30.43
N ARG A 819 -1.99 -26.07 29.74
CA ARG A 819 -3.43 -26.22 29.63
C ARG A 819 -3.84 -26.66 28.23
N PHE A 820 -4.87 -27.49 28.16
CA PHE A 820 -5.55 -27.88 26.92
C PHE A 820 -7.04 -27.69 27.10
N VAL A 821 -7.68 -26.98 26.18
CA VAL A 821 -9.13 -26.70 26.22
C VAL A 821 -9.78 -27.22 24.95
N MET A 822 -10.77 -28.10 25.11
CA MET A 822 -11.61 -28.60 24.02
C MET A 822 -13.02 -28.04 24.20
N LEU A 823 -13.57 -27.41 23.16
CA LEU A 823 -14.92 -26.86 23.16
C LEU A 823 -15.84 -27.67 22.24
N ARG A 824 -17.12 -27.79 22.60
CA ARG A 824 -18.14 -28.50 21.81
C ARG A 824 -18.29 -27.90 20.42
N GLY A 825 -18.30 -28.76 19.40
CA GLY A 825 -18.54 -28.36 18.00
C GLY A 825 -17.43 -27.52 17.36
N SER A 826 -16.28 -27.36 18.01
CA SER A 826 -15.09 -26.73 17.46
C SER A 826 -14.31 -27.70 16.57
N SER A 827 -13.80 -27.27 15.42
CA SER A 827 -12.88 -28.07 14.60
C SER A 827 -11.42 -28.00 15.08
N GLY A 828 -11.17 -27.40 16.25
CA GLY A 828 -9.86 -27.26 16.89
C GLY A 828 -9.94 -27.28 18.42
N PHE A 829 -8.78 -27.39 19.07
CA PHE A 829 -8.60 -27.26 20.53
C PHE A 829 -7.59 -26.15 20.82
N TYR A 830 -7.65 -25.58 22.02
CA TYR A 830 -6.71 -24.56 22.48
C TYR A 830 -5.65 -25.19 23.38
N SER A 831 -4.44 -24.65 23.36
CA SER A 831 -3.42 -24.94 24.37
C SER A 831 -2.69 -23.67 24.74
N TYR A 832 -2.40 -23.51 26.03
CA TYR A 832 -1.62 -22.40 26.57
C TYR A 832 -0.78 -22.90 27.75
N ALA A 833 0.21 -22.13 28.20
CA ALA A 833 1.03 -22.51 29.35
C ALA A 833 1.31 -21.32 30.26
N ILE A 834 1.32 -21.57 31.57
CA ILE A 834 1.70 -20.63 32.61
C ILE A 834 3.09 -21.04 33.11
N PHE A 835 4.01 -20.09 33.15
CA PHE A 835 5.36 -20.27 33.68
C PHE A 835 5.56 -19.34 34.87
N GLU A 836 5.91 -19.91 36.02
CA GLU A 836 6.23 -19.14 37.22
C GLU A 836 7.64 -19.47 37.71
N HIS A 837 8.45 -18.43 37.94
CA HIS A 837 9.77 -18.62 38.52
C HIS A 837 9.65 -18.88 40.03
N LEU A 838 10.21 -19.99 40.50
CA LEU A 838 10.21 -20.31 41.93
C LEU A 838 11.17 -19.36 42.66
N ARG A 839 10.66 -18.49 43.54
CA ARG A 839 11.48 -17.56 44.33
C ARG A 839 12.37 -18.33 45.30
N GLY A 840 13.68 -18.12 45.22
CA GLY A 840 14.68 -18.75 46.11
C GLY A 840 15.85 -19.42 45.40
N TYR A 841 15.78 -19.61 44.08
CA TYR A 841 16.83 -20.22 43.28
C TYR A 841 17.50 -19.17 42.39
N ALA A 842 18.78 -18.88 42.66
CA ALA A 842 19.55 -17.93 41.87
C ALA A 842 19.84 -18.50 40.48
N CYS A 843 19.44 -17.78 39.43
CA CYS A 843 19.82 -18.08 38.06
C CYS A 843 21.30 -17.72 37.89
N ILE A 844 22.18 -18.70 37.67
CA ILE A 844 23.60 -18.47 37.36
C ILE A 844 23.77 -18.52 35.84
N GLN A 845 24.04 -17.33 35.29
CA GLN A 845 24.74 -16.99 34.04
C GLN A 845 24.03 -17.13 32.67
N PRO A 846 24.45 -16.26 31.71
CA PRO A 846 23.58 -15.57 30.74
C PRO A 846 23.21 -16.36 29.49
#